data_AF-A0A950ZVJ1-F1
#
_entry.id   AF-A0A950ZVJ1-F1
#
_cell.length_a   1.000
_cell.length_b   1.000
_cell.length_c   1.000
_cell.angle_alpha   90.00
_cell.angle_beta   90.00
_cell.angle_gamma   90.00
#
_symmetry.space_group_name_H-M   'P 1'
#
loop_
_entity.id
_entity.type
_entity.pdbx_description
1 polymer ?
#
loop_
_entity_poly.entity_id
_entity_poly.type
_entity_poly.pdbx_seq_one_letter_code
_entity_poly.pdbx_strand_id
1 'polypeptide(L)'
;MERWLFRAGGGDPNAGCLFLARLPPLLAAEIRYGLWTHAKSAAPARWHPIWLRTLVRSCIEAGVSSLLELNPEDRGWTPQPTRVNRIVREMRMYVDAVHRTRADTRELGYLDPNYWGYRFSGRRATFDLTPIPQRWLRDLTWDYLANVLDGPRRPRTAGPFEQVRRSLICLSAYLTERDPYRGTRPAVLTERTAREFVADFSRRVANRQHMRGVFNRDGSLTIATPTTYALMMNAVRQVMRFAMDTGAAASIQLSREFVVSIPYGGALSHRNPRPFSDPVLRELSDPSNISLLDKRDPHDGGFADIWSIQVRCGRRISEVVKLRFDCVSEHLGRTWMWVDMTKVGKLDYAVQIPRTVYDIVLARQAKTLEKFRLKHGREPTTKEKRTIALFPSRVTNPTFARSVDTGTFCSAFKDWIESDQMRLPGHTTHQARHTLATRLVKAGASMAHVKTVLGHISERMGDSYVLIAGSQVEPFLQQVWVAGPGNAYPGQVVLTPTTRDRTTAEQLLVDLAAVPTEHGLCTFKPVVGGYDCPFDRQCNSCEHFVLTGADYGYWKRQEQRWAALAEGAPDEIARDYIYGAFEKSSQALAGLEKALLALGLLDQAKELDLRSPHQDFFDPIWRQGWRAGDLIDIGSGQEASENQEPLKNESGKNAARRES
;
A
#
# COMPACT_ATOMS: atom_id res chain seq x y z
N MET A 1 30.56 -1.38 50.93
CA MET A 1 29.63 -2.06 49.98
C MET A 1 29.16 -1.05 48.93
N GLU A 2 30.07 -0.58 48.05
CA GLU A 2 29.87 0.60 47.18
C GLU A 2 29.52 0.27 45.71
N ARG A 3 29.29 -1.01 45.38
CA ARG A 3 29.08 -1.45 44.00
C ARG A 3 27.60 -1.49 43.64
N TRP A 4 27.17 -0.42 42.97
CA TRP A 4 25.81 -0.21 42.43
C TRP A 4 25.50 -1.01 41.16
N LEU A 5 26.51 -1.68 40.60
CA LEU A 5 26.39 -2.54 39.44
C LEU A 5 27.42 -3.66 39.54
N PHE A 6 26.96 -4.90 39.45
CA PHE A 6 27.81 -6.07 39.26
C PHE A 6 27.57 -6.63 37.86
N ARG A 7 28.62 -7.07 37.17
CA ARG A 7 28.44 -7.96 36.01
C ARG A 7 27.87 -9.27 36.52
N ALA A 8 26.86 -9.81 35.85
CA ALA A 8 26.44 -11.17 36.14
C ALA A 8 27.57 -12.12 35.72
N GLY A 9 27.94 -13.06 36.59
CA GLY A 9 28.85 -14.15 36.21
C GLY A 9 28.16 -15.04 35.19
N GLY A 10 28.85 -15.36 34.09
CA GLY A 10 28.31 -16.23 33.02
C GLY A 10 28.29 -15.53 31.65
N GLY A 11 29.45 -15.45 30.99
CA GLY A 11 29.58 -15.35 29.53
C GLY A 11 29.13 -14.07 28.79
N ASP A 12 28.07 -13.37 29.22
CA ASP A 12 27.60 -12.15 28.52
C ASP A 12 28.24 -10.89 29.14
N PRO A 13 29.17 -10.20 28.44
CA PRO A 13 29.85 -9.01 28.95
C PRO A 13 28.91 -7.82 29.21
N ASN A 14 27.63 -7.93 28.83
CA ASN A 14 26.64 -6.86 28.89
C ASN A 14 25.54 -7.07 29.95
N ALA A 15 25.55 -8.21 30.66
CA ALA A 15 24.59 -8.49 31.72
C ALA A 15 25.05 -7.85 33.05
N GLY A 16 24.12 -7.24 33.80
CA GLY A 16 24.45 -6.69 35.11
C GLY A 16 23.24 -6.50 36.03
N CYS A 17 23.50 -6.47 37.33
CA CYS A 17 22.49 -6.26 38.37
C CYS A 17 22.43 -4.78 38.79
N LEU A 18 21.22 -4.21 38.83
CA LEU A 18 20.97 -2.82 39.26
C LEU A 18 20.33 -2.81 40.65
N PHE A 19 20.91 -2.06 41.59
CA PHE A 19 20.39 -1.93 42.96
C PHE A 19 19.60 -0.64 43.12
N LEU A 20 18.34 -0.74 43.57
CA LEU A 20 17.40 0.38 43.73
C LEU A 20 17.10 0.72 45.20
N ALA A 21 17.78 0.09 46.16
CA ALA A 21 17.42 0.13 47.58
C ALA A 21 17.52 1.52 48.25
N ARG A 22 18.24 2.47 47.65
CA ARG A 22 18.35 3.85 48.17
C ARG A 22 17.38 4.84 47.53
N LEU A 23 16.52 4.39 46.62
CA LEU A 23 15.48 5.23 46.03
C LEU A 23 14.20 5.18 46.88
N PRO A 24 13.37 6.23 46.85
CA PRO A 24 12.01 6.19 47.38
C PRO A 24 11.23 4.97 46.84
N PRO A 25 10.35 4.33 47.64
CA PRO A 25 9.65 3.10 47.23
C PRO A 25 8.89 3.24 45.90
N LEU A 26 8.25 4.38 45.68
CA LEU A 26 7.51 4.67 44.45
C LEU A 26 8.45 4.71 43.24
N LEU A 27 9.48 5.55 43.27
CA LEU A 27 10.47 5.65 42.21
C LEU A 27 11.14 4.29 41.90
N ALA A 28 11.45 3.51 42.92
CA ALA A 28 12.00 2.17 42.75
C ALA A 28 11.01 1.24 42.03
N ALA A 29 9.71 1.31 42.35
CA ALA A 29 8.66 0.55 41.68
C ALA A 29 8.48 0.99 40.22
N GLU A 30 8.46 2.30 39.94
CA GLU A 30 8.35 2.86 38.59
C GLU A 30 9.51 2.43 37.69
N ILE A 31 10.76 2.46 38.18
CA ILE A 31 11.93 1.99 37.43
C ILE A 31 11.82 0.48 37.16
N ARG A 32 11.40 -0.33 38.14
CA ARG A 32 11.18 -1.77 37.94
C ARG A 32 10.11 -2.04 36.90
N TYR A 33 8.98 -1.32 36.97
CA TYR A 33 7.90 -1.43 36.02
C TYR A 33 8.32 -0.99 34.61
N GLY A 34 9.07 0.10 34.51
CA GLY A 34 9.65 0.58 33.25
C GLY A 34 10.59 -0.45 32.61
N LEU A 35 11.48 -1.06 33.40
CA LEU A 35 12.36 -2.14 32.94
C LEU A 35 11.58 -3.38 32.48
N TRP A 36 10.58 -3.81 33.27
CA TRP A 36 9.72 -4.95 32.94
C TRP A 36 8.94 -4.72 31.65
N THR A 37 8.28 -3.57 31.53
CA THR A 37 7.49 -3.21 30.33
C THR A 37 8.38 -3.08 29.10
N HIS A 38 9.57 -2.49 29.28
CA HIS A 38 10.56 -2.40 28.22
C HIS A 38 10.99 -3.79 27.73
N ALA A 39 11.30 -4.73 28.62
CA ALA A 39 11.68 -6.09 28.27
C ALA A 39 10.57 -6.89 27.57
N LYS A 40 9.30 -6.55 27.82
CA LYS A 40 8.12 -7.13 27.13
C LYS A 40 7.83 -6.48 25.78
N SER A 41 8.48 -5.38 25.44
CA SER A 41 8.36 -4.77 24.11
C SER A 41 8.81 -5.75 23.03
N ALA A 42 8.13 -5.77 21.88
CA ALA A 42 8.50 -6.65 20.76
C ALA A 42 9.90 -6.35 20.19
N ALA A 43 10.42 -5.14 20.42
CA ALA A 43 11.75 -4.72 19.99
C ALA A 43 12.31 -3.65 20.97
N PRO A 44 12.83 -4.06 22.15
CA PRO A 44 13.35 -3.13 23.13
C PRO A 44 14.60 -2.42 22.58
N ALA A 45 14.72 -1.13 22.91
CA ALA A 45 15.98 -0.43 22.72
C ALA A 45 17.06 -1.04 23.62
N ARG A 46 18.32 -1.01 23.20
CA ARG A 46 19.39 -1.49 24.09
C ARG A 46 19.67 -0.43 25.14
N TRP A 47 19.36 -0.71 26.40
CA TRP A 47 19.76 0.11 27.55
C TRP A 47 21.00 -0.49 28.19
N HIS A 48 22.14 0.20 28.07
CA HIS A 48 23.38 -0.29 28.67
C HIS A 48 23.29 -0.17 30.20
N PRO A 49 23.75 -1.19 30.97
CA PRO A 49 23.70 -1.15 32.43
C PRO A 49 24.37 0.10 33.03
N ILE A 50 25.42 0.62 32.38
CA ILE A 50 26.08 1.87 32.80
C ILE A 50 25.13 3.07 32.82
N TRP A 51 24.23 3.20 31.84
CA TRP A 51 23.30 4.33 31.75
C TRP A 51 22.15 4.18 32.74
N LEU A 52 21.71 2.94 33.01
CA LEU A 52 20.74 2.67 34.07
C LEU A 52 21.31 2.96 35.46
N ARG A 53 22.59 2.66 35.70
CA ARG A 53 23.28 3.07 36.93
C ARG A 53 23.35 4.60 37.05
N THR A 54 23.70 5.29 35.96
CA THR A 54 23.74 6.76 35.95
C THR A 54 22.37 7.35 36.24
N LEU A 55 21.31 6.82 35.63
CA LEU A 55 19.91 7.20 35.93
C LEU A 55 19.62 7.13 37.43
N VAL A 56 19.88 5.97 38.06
CA VAL A 56 19.61 5.76 39.49
C VAL A 56 20.39 6.75 40.36
N ARG A 57 21.68 6.99 40.06
CA ARG A 57 22.50 7.96 40.80
C ARG A 57 21.97 9.38 40.66
N SER A 58 21.66 9.80 39.43
CA SER A 58 21.13 11.14 39.18
C SER A 58 19.77 11.35 39.84
N CYS A 59 18.91 10.34 39.93
CA CYS A 59 17.66 10.46 40.69
C CYS A 59 17.88 10.66 42.20
N ILE A 60 18.88 9.98 42.79
CA ILE A 60 19.22 10.15 44.20
C ILE A 60 19.76 11.56 44.45
N GLU A 61 20.69 12.01 43.60
CA GLU A 61 21.30 13.35 43.69
C GLU A 61 20.25 14.46 43.51
N ALA A 62 19.30 14.26 42.60
CA ALA A 62 18.19 15.19 42.38
C ALA A 62 17.09 15.12 43.46
N GLY A 63 17.09 14.10 44.32
CA GLY A 63 16.11 13.94 45.39
C GLY A 63 14.67 13.71 44.92
N VAL A 64 14.46 13.21 43.70
CA VAL A 64 13.11 13.03 43.13
C VAL A 64 12.39 11.82 43.71
N SER A 65 11.07 11.92 43.83
CA SER A 65 10.23 10.85 44.40
C SER A 65 9.51 9.99 43.35
N SER A 66 9.49 10.47 42.10
CA SER A 66 8.91 9.82 40.93
C SER A 66 9.68 10.16 39.64
N LEU A 67 9.68 9.26 38.66
CA LEU A 67 10.16 9.49 37.30
C LEU A 67 9.36 10.59 36.59
N LEU A 68 8.13 10.87 37.03
CA LEU A 68 7.27 11.89 36.42
C LEU A 68 7.71 13.32 36.77
N GLU A 69 8.46 13.50 37.86
CA GLU A 69 9.06 14.78 38.26
C GLU A 69 10.24 15.19 37.36
N LEU A 70 10.87 14.21 36.69
CA LEU A 70 12.04 14.45 35.85
C LEU A 70 11.64 15.07 34.52
N ASN A 71 12.13 16.26 34.21
CA ASN A 71 11.98 16.86 32.87
C ASN A 71 13.05 16.29 31.90
N PRO A 72 12.68 15.50 30.86
CA PRO A 72 13.65 14.92 29.95
C PRO A 72 14.26 15.93 28.97
N GLU A 73 13.73 17.14 28.91
CA GLU A 73 14.32 18.26 28.18
C GLU A 73 15.38 19.01 29.00
N ASP A 74 15.36 18.85 30.34
CA ASP A 74 16.42 19.35 31.19
C ASP A 74 17.69 18.49 31.01
N ARG A 75 18.81 19.17 30.74
CA ARG A 75 20.11 18.54 30.54
C ARG A 75 21.02 18.65 31.76
N GLY A 76 20.63 19.40 32.79
CA GLY A 76 21.44 19.69 33.97
C GLY A 76 21.36 18.65 35.08
N TRP A 77 20.25 17.92 35.20
CA TRP A 77 20.04 16.99 36.32
C TRP A 77 20.86 15.68 36.26
N THR A 78 21.55 15.40 35.14
CA THR A 78 22.32 14.17 34.96
C THR A 78 23.58 14.41 34.12
N PRO A 79 24.73 13.77 34.42
CA PRO A 79 25.97 13.95 33.68
C PRO A 79 25.95 13.35 32.27
N GLN A 80 24.95 12.53 31.92
CA GLN A 80 24.81 11.92 30.58
C GLN A 80 23.41 12.15 29.98
N PRO A 81 22.99 13.40 29.77
CA PRO A 81 21.60 13.74 29.49
C PRO A 81 21.07 13.09 28.22
N THR A 82 21.88 13.00 27.16
CA THR A 82 21.44 12.38 25.89
C THR A 82 21.04 10.91 26.04
N ARG A 83 21.78 10.13 26.85
CA ARG A 83 21.53 8.69 27.03
C ARG A 83 20.48 8.45 28.11
N VAL A 84 20.59 9.13 29.24
CA VAL A 84 19.70 8.96 30.39
C VAL A 84 18.31 9.51 30.09
N ASN A 85 18.18 10.71 29.52
CA ASN A 85 16.86 11.27 29.20
C ASN A 85 16.13 10.45 28.14
N ARG A 86 16.85 9.75 27.25
CA ARG A 86 16.22 8.81 26.32
C ARG A 86 15.56 7.63 27.06
N ILE A 87 16.24 7.06 28.06
CA ILE A 87 15.68 5.99 28.90
C ILE A 87 14.49 6.54 29.69
N VAL A 88 14.63 7.72 30.31
CA VAL A 88 13.56 8.35 31.10
C VAL A 88 12.34 8.63 30.22
N ARG A 89 12.48 9.17 29.01
CA ARG A 89 11.34 9.37 28.09
C ARG A 89 10.57 8.07 27.85
N GLU A 90 11.27 6.98 27.57
CA GLU A 90 10.63 5.68 27.29
C GLU A 90 10.03 5.05 28.56
N MET A 91 10.69 5.13 29.72
CA MET A 91 10.13 4.69 31.01
C MET A 91 8.89 5.50 31.40
N ARG A 92 8.95 6.83 31.29
CA ARG A 92 7.82 7.73 31.58
C ARG A 92 6.61 7.39 30.72
N MET A 93 6.79 7.08 29.44
CA MET A 93 5.67 6.62 28.60
C MET A 93 4.97 5.36 29.14
N TYR A 94 5.69 4.45 29.80
CA TYR A 94 5.09 3.28 30.43
C TYR A 94 4.45 3.62 31.77
N VAL A 95 5.13 4.43 32.59
CA VAL A 95 4.70 4.81 33.93
C VAL A 95 3.49 5.74 33.89
N ASP A 96 3.46 6.70 32.98
CA ASP A 96 2.30 7.59 32.76
C ASP A 96 1.01 6.77 32.51
N ALA A 97 1.11 5.62 31.83
CA ALA A 97 -0.03 4.73 31.57
C ALA A 97 -0.59 4.02 32.81
N VAL A 98 0.16 3.96 33.91
CA VAL A 98 -0.26 3.37 35.19
C VAL A 98 -0.75 4.44 36.15
N HIS A 99 -0.15 5.63 36.11
CA HIS A 99 -0.48 6.74 37.00
C HIS A 99 -1.72 7.53 36.56
N ARG A 100 -2.16 7.35 35.32
CA ARG A 100 -3.23 8.14 34.74
C ARG A 100 -4.34 7.26 34.22
N THR A 101 -5.56 7.75 34.35
CA THR A 101 -6.74 7.17 33.73
C THR A 101 -6.95 7.74 32.33
N ARG A 102 -7.88 7.15 31.57
CA ARG A 102 -8.35 7.74 30.30
C ARG A 102 -8.85 9.18 30.52
N ALA A 103 -9.62 9.41 31.58
CA ALA A 103 -10.18 10.72 31.91
C ALA A 103 -9.08 11.76 32.15
N ASP A 104 -8.00 11.39 32.85
CA ASP A 104 -6.88 12.31 33.12
C ASP A 104 -6.22 12.77 31.82
N THR A 105 -6.10 11.90 30.82
CA THR A 105 -5.48 12.27 29.53
C THR A 105 -6.29 13.31 28.76
N ARG A 106 -7.62 13.30 28.91
CA ARG A 106 -8.51 14.30 28.35
C ARG A 106 -8.19 15.68 28.90
N GLU A 107 -8.07 15.80 30.22
CA GLU A 107 -7.74 17.06 30.89
C GLU A 107 -6.33 17.55 30.53
N LEU A 108 -5.37 16.62 30.47
CA LEU A 108 -3.97 16.90 30.14
C LEU A 108 -3.76 17.17 28.64
N GLY A 109 -4.78 16.98 27.80
CA GLY A 109 -4.76 17.38 26.40
C GLY A 109 -3.97 16.43 25.50
N TYR A 110 -3.98 15.13 25.76
CA TYR A 110 -3.41 14.13 24.85
C TYR A 110 -4.25 12.86 24.79
N LEU A 111 -4.11 12.11 23.69
CA LEU A 111 -4.75 10.81 23.53
C LEU A 111 -3.69 9.72 23.41
N ASP A 112 -3.75 8.72 24.29
CA ASP A 112 -2.96 7.49 24.17
C ASP A 112 -3.85 6.26 23.88
N PRO A 113 -3.78 5.70 22.66
CA PRO A 113 -4.52 4.48 22.31
C PRO A 113 -4.19 3.26 23.20
N ASN A 114 -3.07 3.26 23.93
CA ASN A 114 -2.71 2.18 24.85
C ASN A 114 -3.78 1.92 25.90
N TYR A 115 -4.52 2.94 26.34
CA TYR A 115 -5.60 2.75 27.30
C TYR A 115 -6.77 1.94 26.74
N TRP A 116 -6.88 1.80 25.42
CA TRP A 116 -7.82 0.93 24.71
C TRP A 116 -7.21 -0.43 24.33
N GLY A 117 -6.01 -0.75 24.84
CA GLY A 117 -5.27 -1.94 24.45
C GLY A 117 -4.85 -1.95 22.98
N TYR A 118 -4.79 -0.76 22.34
CA TYR A 118 -4.54 -0.63 20.91
C TYR A 118 -3.25 0.15 20.63
N ARG A 119 -2.48 -0.29 19.63
CA ARG A 119 -1.24 0.39 19.21
C ARG A 119 -1.19 0.52 17.69
N PHE A 120 -1.03 1.75 17.22
CA PHE A 120 -0.77 2.00 15.81
C PHE A 120 0.65 1.56 15.44
N SER A 121 0.78 0.70 14.43
CA SER A 121 2.07 0.25 13.92
C SER A 121 3.00 1.44 13.61
N GLY A 122 4.20 1.43 14.19
CA GLY A 122 5.23 2.44 13.94
C GLY A 122 5.04 3.77 14.68
N ARG A 123 3.98 3.93 15.49
CA ARG A 123 3.81 5.09 16.36
C ARG A 123 4.11 4.71 17.81
N ARG A 124 5.06 5.41 18.43
CA ARG A 124 5.35 5.30 19.87
C ARG A 124 4.71 6.44 20.66
N ALA A 125 4.75 7.66 20.14
CA ALA A 125 4.24 8.85 20.82
C ALA A 125 2.70 8.93 20.85
N THR A 126 2.16 9.54 21.90
CA THR A 126 0.75 9.89 22.05
C THR A 126 0.33 10.93 21.00
N PHE A 127 -0.97 11.18 20.86
CA PHE A 127 -1.48 12.29 20.06
C PHE A 127 -1.60 13.51 20.96
N ASP A 128 -0.66 14.44 20.79
CA ASP A 128 -0.65 15.70 21.52
C ASP A 128 -1.71 16.67 20.95
N LEU A 129 -2.68 17.02 21.79
CA LEU A 129 -3.77 17.96 21.50
C LEU A 129 -3.55 19.32 22.19
N THR A 130 -2.47 19.50 22.97
CA THR A 130 -2.13 20.77 23.63
C THR A 130 -1.93 21.95 22.66
N PRO A 131 -1.57 21.76 21.36
CA PRO A 131 -1.59 22.85 20.39
C PRO A 131 -2.99 23.42 20.09
N ILE A 132 -4.05 22.83 20.65
CA ILE A 132 -5.42 23.39 20.67
C ILE A 132 -5.63 24.09 22.03
N PRO A 133 -5.37 25.41 22.15
CA PRO A 133 -5.55 26.16 23.39
C PRO A 133 -6.99 26.22 23.90
N GLN A 134 -8.01 26.20 23.03
CA GLN A 134 -9.41 26.26 23.46
C GLN A 134 -9.81 24.92 24.11
N ARG A 135 -10.06 24.94 25.44
CA ARG A 135 -10.37 23.72 26.21
C ARG A 135 -11.57 22.96 25.63
N TRP A 136 -12.66 23.64 25.31
CA TRP A 136 -13.85 22.99 24.73
C TRP A 136 -13.56 22.25 23.42
N LEU A 137 -12.70 22.82 22.55
CA LEU A 137 -12.37 22.23 21.25
C LEU A 137 -11.40 21.07 21.41
N ARG A 138 -10.45 21.19 22.33
CA ARG A 138 -9.48 20.14 22.66
C ARG A 138 -10.20 18.92 23.25
N ASP A 139 -11.06 19.17 24.23
CA ASP A 139 -11.90 18.18 24.89
C ASP A 139 -12.82 17.47 23.87
N LEU A 140 -13.51 18.23 23.02
CA LEU A 140 -14.35 17.68 21.96
C LEU A 140 -13.55 16.84 20.94
N THR A 141 -12.34 17.27 20.59
CA THR A 141 -11.44 16.50 19.71
C THR A 141 -11.04 15.19 20.37
N TRP A 142 -10.73 15.22 21.67
CA TRP A 142 -10.41 14.03 22.45
C TRP A 142 -11.61 13.07 22.48
N ASP A 143 -12.81 13.58 22.79
CA ASP A 143 -14.05 12.80 22.90
C ASP A 143 -14.39 12.11 21.57
N TYR A 144 -14.24 12.82 20.44
CA TYR A 144 -14.42 12.24 19.11
C TYR A 144 -13.42 11.11 18.84
N LEU A 145 -12.13 11.32 19.09
CA LEU A 145 -11.10 10.31 18.84
C LEU A 145 -11.26 9.09 19.76
N ALA A 146 -11.64 9.30 21.01
CA ALA A 146 -11.99 8.25 21.97
C ALA A 146 -13.19 7.43 21.47
N ASN A 147 -14.25 8.08 21.02
CA ASN A 147 -15.42 7.40 20.45
C ASN A 147 -15.06 6.55 19.22
N VAL A 148 -14.16 7.03 18.36
CA VAL A 148 -13.66 6.26 17.21
C VAL A 148 -12.86 5.02 17.65
N LEU A 149 -12.15 5.07 18.79
CA LEU A 149 -11.45 3.91 19.36
C LEU A 149 -12.42 2.91 20.01
N ASP A 150 -13.49 3.40 20.65
CA ASP A 150 -14.54 2.56 21.23
C ASP A 150 -15.38 1.86 20.15
N GLY A 151 -15.51 2.49 18.97
CA GLY A 151 -16.31 1.99 17.86
C GLY A 151 -15.69 0.79 17.12
N PRO A 152 -16.53 -0.01 16.43
CA PRO A 152 -16.08 -1.20 15.68
C PRO A 152 -15.20 -0.87 14.47
N ARG A 153 -15.23 0.38 13.99
CA ARG A 153 -14.48 0.86 12.80
C ARG A 153 -13.19 1.59 13.18
N ARG A 154 -12.48 1.12 14.20
CA ARG A 154 -11.18 1.68 14.60
C ARG A 154 -10.18 1.68 13.42
N PRO A 155 -9.51 2.81 13.13
CA PRO A 155 -8.54 2.88 12.03
C PRO A 155 -7.34 1.96 12.25
N ARG A 156 -6.86 1.32 11.17
CA ARG A 156 -5.64 0.48 11.19
C ARG A 156 -4.33 1.28 11.20
N THR A 157 -4.39 2.55 10.83
CA THR A 157 -3.22 3.44 10.77
C THR A 157 -3.49 4.73 11.53
N ALA A 158 -2.43 5.40 11.98
CA ALA A 158 -2.54 6.66 12.72
C ALA A 158 -2.97 7.85 11.84
N GLY A 159 -2.96 7.68 10.50
CA GLY A 159 -3.20 8.76 9.54
C GLY A 159 -4.52 9.50 9.73
N PRO A 160 -5.67 8.81 9.88
CA PRO A 160 -6.95 9.47 10.14
C PRO A 160 -6.97 10.31 11.42
N PHE A 161 -6.35 9.83 12.50
CA PHE A 161 -6.27 10.55 13.78
C PHE A 161 -5.38 11.80 13.63
N GLU A 162 -4.25 11.65 12.94
CA GLU A 162 -3.34 12.76 12.65
C GLU A 162 -4.02 13.81 11.76
N GLN A 163 -4.83 13.39 10.80
CA GLN A 163 -5.59 14.31 9.95
C GLN A 163 -6.62 15.11 10.75
N VAL A 164 -7.38 14.46 11.62
CA VAL A 164 -8.33 15.13 12.53
C VAL A 164 -7.59 16.13 13.41
N ARG A 165 -6.55 15.68 14.12
CA ARG A 165 -5.72 16.52 14.99
C ARG A 165 -5.20 17.77 14.27
N ARG A 166 -4.55 17.60 13.11
CA ARG A 166 -4.05 18.72 12.30
C ARG A 166 -5.16 19.67 11.86
N SER A 167 -6.36 19.15 11.63
CA SER A 167 -7.48 19.97 11.17
C SER A 167 -8.02 20.87 12.28
N LEU A 168 -8.16 20.31 13.47
CA LEU A 168 -8.65 21.06 14.63
C LEU A 168 -7.58 22.03 15.17
N ILE A 169 -6.28 21.73 15.03
CA ILE A 169 -5.20 22.70 15.27
C ILE A 169 -5.31 23.89 14.31
N CYS A 170 -5.61 23.68 13.03
CA CYS A 170 -5.74 24.78 12.08
C CYS A 170 -6.95 25.67 12.38
N LEU A 171 -8.10 25.07 12.74
CA LEU A 171 -9.28 25.81 13.20
C LEU A 171 -8.96 26.60 14.47
N SER A 172 -8.32 25.95 15.43
CA SER A 172 -7.89 26.56 16.70
C SER A 172 -6.96 27.76 16.49
N ALA A 173 -5.96 27.63 15.63
CA ALA A 173 -5.05 28.72 15.29
C ALA A 173 -5.79 29.89 14.63
N TYR A 174 -6.72 29.61 13.72
CA TYR A 174 -7.59 30.65 13.15
C TYR A 174 -8.41 31.38 14.22
N LEU A 175 -9.10 30.64 15.10
CA LEU A 175 -9.91 31.23 16.17
C LEU A 175 -9.06 32.07 17.12
N THR A 176 -7.86 31.60 17.46
CA THR A 176 -6.93 32.31 18.34
C THR A 176 -6.53 33.68 17.79
N GLU A 177 -6.37 33.78 16.48
CA GLU A 177 -5.94 35.00 15.81
C GLU A 177 -7.10 35.94 15.43
N ARG A 178 -8.28 35.40 15.12
CA ARG A 178 -9.37 36.15 14.47
C ARG A 178 -10.59 36.38 15.34
N ASP A 179 -10.85 35.52 16.33
CA ASP A 179 -11.97 35.72 17.24
C ASP A 179 -11.55 36.66 18.41
N PRO A 180 -12.39 37.65 18.80
CA PRO A 180 -12.07 38.57 19.90
C PRO A 180 -11.79 37.87 21.24
N TYR A 181 -12.43 36.73 21.48
CA TYR A 181 -12.23 35.91 22.68
C TYR A 181 -11.26 34.75 22.43
N ARG A 182 -10.48 34.81 21.34
CA ARG A 182 -9.54 33.78 20.90
C ARG A 182 -10.18 32.41 20.77
N GLY A 183 -11.48 32.35 20.50
CA GLY A 183 -12.29 31.14 20.41
C GLY A 183 -12.55 30.45 21.75
N THR A 184 -12.21 31.04 22.89
CA THR A 184 -12.38 30.39 24.21
C THR A 184 -13.83 30.28 24.64
N ARG A 185 -14.72 31.11 24.06
CA ARG A 185 -16.15 31.15 24.35
C ARG A 185 -16.96 30.56 23.18
N PRO A 186 -17.33 29.28 23.20
CA PRO A 186 -18.09 28.66 22.11
C PRO A 186 -19.45 29.32 21.84
N ALA A 187 -20.09 29.89 22.88
CA ALA A 187 -21.39 30.58 22.78
C ALA A 187 -21.42 31.81 21.86
N VAL A 188 -20.27 32.44 21.62
CA VAL A 188 -20.18 33.64 20.75
C VAL A 188 -19.80 33.29 19.31
N LEU A 189 -19.50 32.01 19.03
CA LEU A 189 -19.15 31.55 17.70
C LEU A 189 -20.41 31.42 16.86
N THR A 190 -20.43 32.13 15.74
CA THR A 190 -21.60 32.25 14.86
C THR A 190 -21.33 31.67 13.49
N GLU A 191 -22.38 31.55 12.67
CA GLU A 191 -22.24 31.27 11.24
C GLU A 191 -21.20 32.16 10.55
N ARG A 192 -21.15 33.46 10.90
CA ARG A 192 -20.16 34.39 10.34
C ARG A 192 -18.73 33.91 10.62
N THR A 193 -18.43 33.53 11.85
CA THR A 193 -17.10 33.01 12.23
C THR A 193 -16.71 31.78 11.43
N ALA A 194 -17.66 30.85 11.22
CA ALA A 194 -17.43 29.66 10.41
C ALA A 194 -17.17 30.00 8.94
N ARG A 195 -17.98 30.88 8.34
CA ARG A 195 -17.80 31.34 6.95
C ARG A 195 -16.47 32.08 6.74
N GLU A 196 -16.06 32.89 7.71
CA GLU A 196 -14.77 33.60 7.65
C GLU A 196 -13.57 32.64 7.78
N PHE A 197 -13.67 31.58 8.59
CA PHE A 197 -12.67 30.51 8.64
C PHE A 197 -12.51 29.83 7.27
N VAL A 198 -13.63 29.46 6.66
CA VAL A 198 -13.67 28.83 5.33
C VAL A 198 -13.07 29.77 4.29
N ALA A 199 -13.45 31.05 4.31
CA ALA A 199 -12.91 32.06 3.40
C ALA A 199 -11.40 32.28 3.59
N ASP A 200 -10.90 32.31 4.84
CA ASP A 200 -9.45 32.39 5.11
C ASP A 200 -8.70 31.20 4.53
N PHE A 201 -9.21 29.98 4.72
CA PHE A 201 -8.57 28.80 4.19
C PHE A 201 -8.61 28.76 2.65
N SER A 202 -9.76 29.07 2.04
CA SER A 202 -9.91 29.14 0.58
C SER A 202 -8.95 30.17 -0.04
N ARG A 203 -8.82 31.36 0.57
CA ARG A 203 -7.84 32.37 0.14
C ARG A 203 -6.41 31.85 0.24
N ARG A 204 -6.07 31.13 1.30
CA ARG A 204 -4.74 30.52 1.46
C ARG A 204 -4.45 29.50 0.36
N VAL A 205 -5.44 28.69 -0.03
CA VAL A 205 -5.32 27.73 -1.14
C VAL A 205 -5.09 28.47 -2.46
N ALA A 206 -5.90 29.48 -2.76
CA ALA A 206 -5.78 30.27 -3.99
C ALA A 206 -4.39 30.93 -4.12
N ASN A 207 -3.87 31.44 -3.01
CA ASN A 207 -2.59 32.16 -2.95
C ASN A 207 -1.39 31.27 -2.61
N ARG A 208 -1.56 29.94 -2.53
CA ARG A 208 -0.52 28.97 -2.10
C ARG A 208 0.18 29.35 -0.79
N GLN A 209 -0.55 29.93 0.15
CA GLN A 209 -0.05 30.31 1.46
C GLN A 209 -0.01 29.12 2.41
N HIS A 210 0.74 29.25 3.50
CA HIS A 210 0.83 28.22 4.53
C HIS A 210 -0.47 28.04 5.31
N MET A 211 -0.73 26.84 5.82
CA MET A 211 -1.79 26.59 6.80
C MET A 211 -1.42 27.16 8.17
N ARG A 212 -2.42 27.49 8.98
CA ARG A 212 -2.22 28.06 10.32
C ARG A 212 -1.91 26.94 11.33
N GLY A 213 -0.89 27.12 12.16
CA GLY A 213 -0.55 26.21 13.27
C GLY A 213 -0.13 24.80 12.86
N VAL A 214 0.01 24.51 11.57
CA VAL A 214 0.25 23.16 11.05
C VAL A 214 1.64 23.10 10.40
N PHE A 215 2.46 22.21 10.94
CA PHE A 215 3.85 22.03 10.56
C PHE A 215 4.10 20.63 9.96
N ASN A 216 5.09 20.54 9.08
CA ASN A 216 5.65 19.29 8.58
C ASN A 216 6.55 18.66 9.66
N ARG A 217 6.99 17.41 9.44
CA ARG A 217 7.86 16.70 10.39
C ARG A 217 9.21 17.37 10.61
N ASP A 218 9.69 18.13 9.64
CA ASP A 218 10.93 18.91 9.68
C ASP A 218 10.73 20.29 10.32
N GLY A 219 9.52 20.61 10.80
CA GLY A 219 9.18 21.91 11.39
C GLY A 219 8.82 22.99 10.37
N SER A 220 8.91 22.73 9.07
CA SER A 220 8.51 23.69 8.03
C SER A 220 6.98 23.85 7.99
N LEU A 221 6.50 25.02 7.58
CA LEU A 221 5.07 25.29 7.47
C LEU A 221 4.43 24.53 6.30
N THR A 222 3.32 23.83 6.54
CA THR A 222 2.64 23.10 5.46
C THR A 222 1.85 24.05 4.55
N ILE A 223 2.01 23.94 3.22
CA ILE A 223 1.30 24.77 2.23
C ILE A 223 -0.16 24.32 2.09
N ALA A 224 -1.09 25.27 1.96
CA ALA A 224 -2.49 25.01 1.67
C ALA A 224 -2.71 24.68 0.19
N THR A 225 -3.44 23.59 -0.06
CA THR A 225 -3.77 23.05 -1.39
C THR A 225 -5.25 22.66 -1.45
N PRO A 226 -5.83 22.42 -2.65
CA PRO A 226 -7.20 21.91 -2.77
C PRO A 226 -7.42 20.59 -2.02
N THR A 227 -6.42 19.69 -2.03
CA THR A 227 -6.47 18.43 -1.28
C THR A 227 -6.51 18.67 0.22
N THR A 228 -5.67 19.57 0.75
CA THR A 228 -5.68 19.87 2.18
C THR A 228 -6.96 20.60 2.60
N TYR A 229 -7.56 21.42 1.73
CA TYR A 229 -8.89 22.01 1.98
C TYR A 229 -9.95 20.93 2.18
N ALA A 230 -10.03 19.97 1.26
CA ALA A 230 -10.99 18.88 1.35
C ALA A 230 -10.78 18.07 2.63
N LEU A 231 -9.53 17.71 2.95
CA LEU A 231 -9.18 16.99 4.18
C LEU A 231 -9.55 17.78 5.45
N MET A 232 -9.26 19.09 5.46
CA MET A 232 -9.51 20.00 6.57
C MET A 232 -11.01 20.12 6.86
N MET A 233 -11.79 20.54 5.86
CA MET A 233 -13.22 20.78 6.03
C MET A 233 -13.97 19.50 6.38
N ASN A 234 -13.61 18.36 5.75
CA ASN A 234 -14.24 17.08 6.06
C ASN A 234 -13.95 16.61 7.49
N ALA A 235 -12.71 16.77 7.98
CA ALA A 235 -12.36 16.37 9.34
C ALA A 235 -13.00 17.29 10.40
N VAL A 236 -13.00 18.60 10.19
CA VAL A 236 -13.71 19.55 11.09
C VAL A 236 -15.19 19.20 11.13
N ARG A 237 -15.81 18.99 9.97
CA ARG A 237 -17.23 18.62 9.87
C ARG A 237 -17.55 17.30 10.59
N GLN A 238 -16.66 16.30 10.54
CA GLN A 238 -16.85 15.05 11.28
C GLN A 238 -16.94 15.29 12.79
N VAL A 239 -16.00 16.06 13.35
CA VAL A 239 -16.00 16.38 14.78
C VAL A 239 -17.21 17.24 15.18
N MET A 240 -17.56 18.24 14.36
CA MET A 240 -18.72 19.09 14.66
C MET A 240 -20.06 18.34 14.54
N ARG A 241 -20.17 17.41 13.60
CA ARG A 241 -21.35 16.54 13.48
C ARG A 241 -21.45 15.58 14.66
N PHE A 242 -20.34 14.96 15.07
CA PHE A 242 -20.28 14.18 16.30
C PHE A 242 -20.73 14.99 17.51
N ALA A 243 -20.34 16.26 17.61
CA ALA A 243 -20.77 17.14 18.69
C ALA A 243 -22.29 17.36 18.72
N MET A 244 -22.94 17.48 17.55
CA MET A 244 -24.40 17.59 17.46
C MET A 244 -25.08 16.25 17.81
N ASP A 245 -24.61 15.16 17.22
CA ASP A 245 -25.22 13.83 17.37
C ASP A 245 -25.17 13.33 18.82
N THR A 246 -24.15 13.73 19.58
CA THR A 246 -23.99 13.38 21.01
C THR A 246 -24.60 14.39 21.97
N GLY A 247 -25.12 15.53 21.48
CA GLY A 247 -25.56 16.64 22.32
C GLY A 247 -24.44 17.47 22.93
N ALA A 248 -23.17 17.12 22.70
CA ALA A 248 -22.01 17.85 23.22
C ALA A 248 -22.01 19.33 22.79
N ALA A 249 -22.44 19.62 21.56
CA ALA A 249 -22.58 20.99 21.04
C ALA A 249 -23.50 21.85 21.92
N ALA A 250 -24.64 21.31 22.35
CA ALA A 250 -25.57 22.02 23.22
C ALA A 250 -24.97 22.23 24.62
N SER A 251 -24.31 21.22 25.18
CA SER A 251 -23.69 21.31 26.51
C SER A 251 -22.57 22.35 26.60
N ILE A 252 -21.84 22.58 25.50
CA ILE A 252 -20.82 23.65 25.42
C ILE A 252 -21.39 24.94 24.81
N GLN A 253 -22.70 25.03 24.58
CA GLN A 253 -23.38 26.20 23.98
C GLN A 253 -22.85 26.60 22.60
N LEU A 254 -22.31 25.65 21.81
CA LEU A 254 -21.87 25.92 20.45
C LEU A 254 -23.09 26.05 19.53
N SER A 255 -23.21 27.17 18.82
CA SER A 255 -24.36 27.42 17.94
C SER A 255 -24.45 26.37 16.83
N ARG A 256 -25.68 25.92 16.53
CA ARG A 256 -25.93 24.99 15.43
C ARG A 256 -25.52 25.62 14.11
N GLU A 257 -25.75 26.92 13.98
CA GLU A 257 -25.42 27.75 12.82
C GLU A 257 -23.91 27.69 12.54
N PHE A 258 -23.05 27.86 13.55
CA PHE A 258 -21.60 27.71 13.39
C PHE A 258 -21.23 26.32 12.84
N VAL A 259 -21.82 25.26 13.39
CA VAL A 259 -21.52 23.87 13.00
C VAL A 259 -21.90 23.61 11.54
N VAL A 260 -23.13 23.97 11.13
CA VAL A 260 -23.64 23.63 9.79
C VAL A 260 -23.06 24.51 8.69
N SER A 261 -22.56 25.71 9.02
CA SER A 261 -21.91 26.61 8.06
C SER A 261 -20.53 26.13 7.60
N ILE A 262 -19.95 25.08 8.22
CA ILE A 262 -18.73 24.45 7.72
C ILE A 262 -19.10 23.54 6.52
N PRO A 263 -18.66 23.87 5.30
CA PRO A 263 -19.10 23.18 4.11
C PRO A 263 -18.51 21.78 4.01
N TYR A 264 -19.12 20.97 3.15
CA TYR A 264 -18.45 19.78 2.66
C TYR A 264 -17.20 20.20 1.87
N GLY A 265 -16.04 19.61 2.21
CA GLY A 265 -14.76 19.96 1.58
C GLY A 265 -14.61 19.47 0.14
N GLY A 266 -15.59 18.72 -0.37
CA GLY A 266 -15.50 18.00 -1.63
C GLY A 266 -14.90 16.60 -1.46
N ALA A 267 -15.08 15.78 -2.49
CA ALA A 267 -14.36 14.52 -2.59
C ALA A 267 -12.87 14.81 -2.75
N LEU A 268 -12.01 13.96 -2.19
CA LEU A 268 -10.58 14.09 -2.41
C LEU A 268 -10.31 13.90 -3.90
N SER A 269 -9.76 14.93 -4.55
CA SER A 269 -9.34 14.83 -5.94
C SER A 269 -8.27 13.75 -6.05
N HIS A 270 -8.64 12.63 -6.64
CA HIS A 270 -7.71 11.63 -7.10
C HIS A 270 -7.11 12.15 -8.40
N ARG A 271 -5.90 12.72 -8.34
CA ARG A 271 -5.16 12.99 -9.58
C ARG A 271 -4.98 11.66 -10.32
N ASN A 272 -5.18 11.69 -11.64
CA ASN A 272 -4.94 10.52 -12.48
C ASN A 272 -3.55 9.93 -12.17
N PRO A 273 -3.43 8.60 -12.07
CA PRO A 273 -2.15 7.90 -11.98
C PRO A 273 -1.13 8.51 -12.93
N ARG A 274 0.03 8.91 -12.41
CA ARG A 274 1.17 9.36 -13.24
C ARG A 274 2.20 8.22 -13.30
N PRO A 275 2.08 7.28 -14.25
CA PRO A 275 3.13 6.28 -14.46
C PRO A 275 4.45 6.97 -14.83
N PHE A 276 5.56 6.26 -14.67
CA PHE A 276 6.82 6.64 -15.29
C PHE A 276 6.67 6.64 -16.81
N SER A 277 7.33 7.57 -17.49
CA SER A 277 7.59 7.43 -18.92
C SER A 277 8.58 6.28 -19.14
N ASP A 278 8.60 5.70 -20.34
CA ASP A 278 9.52 4.59 -20.65
C ASP A 278 11.01 4.95 -20.48
N PRO A 279 11.48 6.17 -20.86
CA PRO A 279 12.85 6.59 -20.57
C PRO A 279 13.15 6.62 -19.07
N VAL A 280 12.25 7.20 -18.26
CA VAL A 280 12.43 7.27 -16.80
C VAL A 280 12.43 5.87 -16.18
N LEU A 281 11.54 4.98 -16.64
CA LEU A 281 11.53 3.62 -16.12
C LEU A 281 12.81 2.86 -16.47
N ARG A 282 13.34 3.05 -17.69
CA ARG A 282 14.63 2.44 -18.10
C ARG A 282 15.75 2.89 -17.17
N GLU A 283 15.91 4.20 -16.97
CA GLU A 283 16.92 4.74 -16.06
C GLU A 283 16.77 4.21 -14.63
N LEU A 284 15.54 4.14 -14.12
CA LEU A 284 15.28 3.64 -12.77
C LEU A 284 15.37 2.11 -12.64
N SER A 285 15.44 1.38 -13.75
CA SER A 285 15.55 -0.09 -13.77
C SER A 285 16.95 -0.57 -14.18
N ASP A 286 17.81 0.32 -14.66
CA ASP A 286 19.17 0.01 -15.10
C ASP A 286 20.04 -0.48 -13.92
N PRO A 287 20.69 -1.65 -14.02
CA PRO A 287 21.54 -2.18 -12.96
C PRO A 287 22.66 -1.22 -12.50
N SER A 288 23.24 -0.45 -13.42
CA SER A 288 24.30 0.52 -13.14
C SER A 288 23.77 1.67 -12.28
N ASN A 289 22.57 2.16 -12.59
CA ASN A 289 21.91 3.20 -11.81
C ASN A 289 21.42 2.69 -10.46
N ILE A 290 20.90 1.47 -10.39
CA ILE A 290 20.50 0.82 -9.14
C ILE A 290 21.71 0.64 -8.21
N SER A 291 22.90 0.36 -8.76
CA SER A 291 24.15 0.32 -7.97
C SER A 291 24.47 1.66 -7.29
N LEU A 292 24.06 2.80 -7.86
CA LEU A 292 24.20 4.11 -7.20
C LEU A 292 23.33 4.20 -5.96
N LEU A 293 22.13 3.61 -5.96
CA LEU A 293 21.29 3.51 -4.76
C LEU A 293 21.93 2.59 -3.71
N ASP A 294 22.54 1.49 -4.12
CA ASP A 294 23.26 0.57 -3.21
C ASP A 294 24.44 1.27 -2.51
N LYS A 295 25.21 2.09 -3.24
CA LYS A 295 26.30 2.91 -2.67
C LYS A 295 25.82 3.91 -1.62
N ARG A 296 24.53 4.30 -1.65
CA ARG A 296 23.88 5.17 -0.66
C ARG A 296 23.37 4.42 0.56
N ASP A 297 23.55 3.11 0.59
CA ASP A 297 23.21 2.22 1.69
C ASP A 297 24.48 1.58 2.30
N PRO A 298 25.35 2.37 2.98
CA PRO A 298 26.64 1.90 3.48
C PRO A 298 26.54 0.78 4.53
N HIS A 299 25.33 0.49 4.99
CA HIS A 299 25.03 -0.49 6.00
C HIS A 299 24.33 -1.73 5.43
N ASP A 300 24.15 -1.79 4.11
CA ASP A 300 23.46 -2.85 3.38
C ASP A 300 22.07 -3.14 3.96
N GLY A 301 21.29 -2.10 4.25
CA GLY A 301 19.87 -2.20 4.60
C GLY A 301 19.00 -2.83 3.50
N GLY A 302 19.52 -2.93 2.29
CA GLY A 302 18.90 -3.55 1.12
C GLY A 302 18.12 -2.58 0.24
N PHE A 303 18.52 -1.30 0.18
CA PHE A 303 17.75 -0.29 -0.57
C PHE A 303 17.65 -0.60 -2.07
N ALA A 304 18.73 -1.05 -2.70
CA ALA A 304 18.73 -1.48 -4.09
C ALA A 304 17.76 -2.65 -4.36
N ASP A 305 17.72 -3.63 -3.45
CA ASP A 305 16.84 -4.79 -3.56
C ASP A 305 15.37 -4.41 -3.34
N ILE A 306 15.10 -3.58 -2.33
CA ILE A 306 13.75 -3.03 -2.08
C ILE A 306 13.21 -2.34 -3.34
N TRP A 307 14.01 -1.47 -3.95
CA TRP A 307 13.62 -0.78 -5.17
C TRP A 307 13.43 -1.76 -6.33
N SER A 308 14.37 -2.68 -6.51
CA SER A 308 14.35 -3.70 -7.58
C SER A 308 13.12 -4.61 -7.53
N ILE A 309 12.69 -5.00 -6.32
CA ILE A 309 11.46 -5.76 -6.11
C ILE A 309 10.24 -4.88 -6.43
N GLN A 310 10.23 -3.64 -5.92
CA GLN A 310 9.07 -2.77 -6.07
C GLN A 310 8.79 -2.39 -7.54
N VAL A 311 9.83 -2.00 -8.28
CA VAL A 311 9.69 -1.56 -9.69
C VAL A 311 9.20 -2.71 -10.58
N ARG A 312 9.59 -3.95 -10.29
CA ARG A 312 9.18 -5.15 -11.05
C ARG A 312 7.82 -5.71 -10.63
N CYS A 313 7.44 -5.59 -9.36
CA CYS A 313 6.20 -6.19 -8.84
C CYS A 313 5.05 -5.20 -8.59
N GLY A 314 5.29 -3.89 -8.71
CA GLY A 314 4.28 -2.83 -8.50
C GLY A 314 3.60 -2.85 -7.13
N ARG A 315 4.22 -3.50 -6.14
CA ARG A 315 3.75 -3.52 -4.75
C ARG A 315 3.90 -2.13 -4.13
N ARG A 316 3.16 -1.85 -3.05
CA ARG A 316 3.40 -0.60 -2.30
C ARG A 316 4.76 -0.69 -1.64
N ILE A 317 5.51 0.39 -1.62
CA ILE A 317 6.85 0.39 -0.99
C ILE A 317 6.82 -0.08 0.47
N SER A 318 5.79 0.30 1.22
CA SER A 318 5.62 -0.14 2.61
C SER A 318 5.35 -1.64 2.76
N GLU A 319 4.85 -2.30 1.71
CA GLU A 319 4.65 -3.75 1.68
C GLU A 319 5.98 -4.46 1.39
N VAL A 320 6.77 -3.97 0.42
CA VAL A 320 8.09 -4.52 0.08
C VAL A 320 9.09 -4.37 1.23
N VAL A 321 9.16 -3.18 1.84
CA VAL A 321 10.04 -2.92 2.99
C VAL A 321 9.74 -3.86 4.16
N LYS A 322 8.50 -4.31 4.30
CA LYS A 322 8.03 -5.17 5.41
C LYS A 322 8.00 -6.66 5.08
N LEU A 323 8.57 -7.09 3.96
CA LEU A 323 8.67 -8.51 3.64
C LEU A 323 9.33 -9.29 4.77
N ARG A 324 8.78 -10.47 5.07
CA ARG A 324 9.33 -11.42 6.04
C ARG A 324 10.45 -12.24 5.39
N PHE A 325 11.30 -12.84 6.20
CA PHE A 325 12.42 -13.63 5.70
C PHE A 325 11.94 -14.80 4.83
N ASP A 326 10.88 -15.48 5.21
CA ASP A 326 10.27 -16.61 4.50
C ASP A 326 9.26 -16.20 3.42
N CYS A 327 9.37 -14.98 2.88
CA CYS A 327 8.35 -14.44 1.98
C CYS A 327 8.36 -15.00 0.55
N VAL A 328 9.18 -15.98 0.21
CA VAL A 328 9.23 -16.56 -1.14
C VAL A 328 9.32 -18.08 -1.11
N SER A 329 8.76 -18.73 -2.13
CA SER A 329 8.91 -20.15 -2.41
C SER A 329 8.65 -20.44 -3.89
N GLU A 330 9.00 -21.64 -4.31
CA GLU A 330 8.74 -22.16 -5.65
C GLU A 330 7.70 -23.29 -5.57
N HIS A 331 6.69 -23.24 -6.43
CA HIS A 331 5.63 -24.25 -6.53
C HIS A 331 5.35 -24.52 -8.01
N LEU A 332 5.46 -25.80 -8.42
CA LEU A 332 5.21 -26.24 -9.81
C LEU A 332 6.02 -25.44 -10.86
N GLY A 333 7.30 -25.16 -10.56
CA GLY A 333 8.19 -24.37 -11.44
C GLY A 333 7.89 -22.87 -11.46
N ARG A 334 6.94 -22.39 -10.65
CA ARG A 334 6.56 -20.97 -10.55
C ARG A 334 7.07 -20.37 -9.25
N THR A 335 7.55 -19.13 -9.32
CA THR A 335 8.07 -18.41 -8.16
C THR A 335 7.02 -17.47 -7.57
N TRP A 336 6.92 -17.48 -6.25
CA TRP A 336 5.88 -16.78 -5.51
C TRP A 336 6.48 -15.92 -4.41
N MET A 337 5.79 -14.83 -4.09
CA MET A 337 6.09 -13.94 -2.98
C MET A 337 4.85 -13.69 -2.12
N TRP A 338 4.96 -13.85 -0.80
CA TRP A 338 3.91 -13.58 0.17
C TRP A 338 4.07 -12.20 0.77
N VAL A 339 2.99 -11.42 0.76
CA VAL A 339 3.01 -10.02 1.15
C VAL A 339 1.86 -9.71 2.12
N ASP A 340 2.19 -9.03 3.22
CA ASP A 340 1.21 -8.52 4.15
C ASP A 340 0.67 -7.15 3.72
N MET A 341 -0.58 -7.12 3.24
CA MET A 341 -1.30 -5.90 2.90
C MET A 341 -2.00 -5.30 4.12
N THR A 342 -1.21 -4.82 5.08
CA THR A 342 -1.71 -4.30 6.37
C THR A 342 -2.74 -3.18 6.23
N LYS A 343 -2.65 -2.36 5.16
CA LYS A 343 -3.61 -1.26 4.92
C LYS A 343 -5.03 -1.77 4.70
N VAL A 344 -5.19 -2.91 4.03
CA VAL A 344 -6.48 -3.50 3.66
C VAL A 344 -6.80 -4.77 4.47
N GLY A 345 -5.92 -5.16 5.39
CA GLY A 345 -6.15 -6.26 6.33
C GLY A 345 -6.02 -7.66 5.73
N LYS A 346 -5.42 -7.81 4.53
CA LYS A 346 -5.06 -9.11 3.97
C LYS A 346 -3.61 -9.43 4.30
N LEU A 347 -3.38 -10.47 5.09
CA LEU A 347 -2.05 -10.99 5.40
C LEU A 347 -1.75 -12.18 4.47
N ASP A 348 -0.48 -12.51 4.29
CA ASP A 348 -0.03 -13.65 3.49
C ASP A 348 -0.62 -13.73 2.09
N TYR A 349 -0.74 -12.57 1.44
CA TYR A 349 -1.22 -12.52 0.08
C TYR A 349 -0.13 -12.96 -0.89
N ALA A 350 -0.34 -14.09 -1.55
CA ALA A 350 0.56 -14.61 -2.56
C ALA A 350 0.45 -13.79 -3.85
N VAL A 351 1.60 -13.37 -4.38
CA VAL A 351 1.75 -12.84 -5.73
C VAL A 351 2.81 -13.66 -6.46
N GLN A 352 2.51 -14.04 -7.69
CA GLN A 352 3.52 -14.62 -8.55
C GLN A 352 4.52 -13.54 -8.94
N ILE A 353 5.80 -13.88 -8.92
CA ILE A 353 6.89 -12.95 -9.20
C ILE A 353 7.77 -13.47 -10.35
N PRO A 354 8.54 -12.59 -11.01
CA PRO A 354 9.61 -13.02 -11.91
C PRO A 354 10.69 -13.79 -11.16
N ARG A 355 11.35 -14.76 -11.84
CA ARG A 355 12.50 -15.49 -11.29
C ARG A 355 13.62 -14.55 -10.83
N THR A 356 13.86 -13.46 -11.57
CA THR A 356 14.84 -12.42 -11.19
C THR A 356 14.54 -11.78 -9.84
N VAL A 357 13.27 -11.57 -9.49
CA VAL A 357 12.85 -11.05 -8.18
C VAL A 357 13.07 -12.11 -7.11
N TYR A 358 12.75 -13.37 -7.41
CA TYR A 358 12.97 -14.49 -6.50
C TYR A 358 14.44 -14.63 -6.13
N ASP A 359 15.34 -14.57 -7.13
CA ASP A 359 16.78 -14.66 -6.92
C ASP A 359 17.34 -13.47 -6.12
N ILE A 360 16.82 -12.25 -6.33
CA ILE A 360 17.14 -11.08 -5.49
C ILE A 360 16.76 -11.35 -4.03
N VAL A 361 15.57 -11.92 -3.79
CA VAL A 361 15.13 -12.25 -2.43
C VAL A 361 16.02 -13.33 -1.81
N LEU A 362 16.39 -14.38 -2.54
CA LEU A 362 17.31 -15.42 -2.05
C LEU A 362 18.69 -14.84 -1.68
N ALA A 363 19.26 -13.99 -2.53
CA ALA A 363 20.52 -13.31 -2.24
C ALA A 363 20.43 -12.43 -0.97
N ARG A 364 19.29 -11.74 -0.79
CA ARG A 364 19.02 -10.92 0.40
C ARG A 364 18.79 -11.77 1.65
N GLN A 365 18.16 -12.93 1.54
CA GLN A 365 18.02 -13.89 2.64
C GLN A 365 19.40 -14.35 3.13
N ALA A 366 20.32 -14.69 2.23
CA ALA A 366 21.69 -15.08 2.60
C ALA A 366 22.42 -13.98 3.39
N LYS A 367 22.36 -12.72 2.91
CA LYS A 367 22.93 -11.57 3.64
C LYS A 367 22.30 -11.37 5.03
N THR A 368 20.99 -11.62 5.13
CA THR A 368 20.25 -11.47 6.39
C THR A 368 20.60 -12.57 7.40
N LEU A 369 20.76 -13.81 6.95
CA LEU A 369 21.25 -14.91 7.78
C LEU A 369 22.65 -14.63 8.29
N GLU A 370 23.56 -14.15 7.44
CA GLU A 370 24.92 -13.83 7.87
C GLU A 370 24.94 -12.75 8.96
N LYS A 371 24.12 -11.71 8.80
CA LYS A 371 23.95 -10.67 9.85
C LYS A 371 23.39 -11.24 11.15
N PHE A 372 22.47 -12.20 11.06
CA PHE A 372 21.92 -12.86 12.24
C PHE A 372 23.00 -13.69 12.94
N ARG A 373 23.76 -14.49 12.18
CA ARG A 373 24.86 -15.33 12.66
C ARG A 373 25.96 -14.52 13.34
N LEU A 374 26.41 -13.44 12.72
CA LEU A 374 27.41 -12.53 13.28
C LEU A 374 26.97 -11.90 14.61
N LYS A 375 25.66 -11.72 14.83
CA LYS A 375 25.13 -11.11 16.05
C LYS A 375 24.87 -12.12 17.16
N HIS A 376 24.32 -13.29 16.83
CA HIS A 376 23.85 -14.28 17.80
C HIS A 376 24.80 -15.47 17.96
N GLY A 377 25.81 -15.62 17.10
CA GLY A 377 26.74 -16.76 17.11
C GLY A 377 26.10 -18.09 16.69
N ARG A 378 24.89 -18.07 16.13
CA ARG A 378 24.13 -19.25 15.71
C ARG A 378 23.18 -18.93 14.55
N GLU A 379 22.69 -19.98 13.91
CA GLU A 379 21.60 -19.88 12.93
C GLU A 379 20.23 -19.60 13.60
N PRO A 380 19.30 -18.92 12.91
CA PRO A 380 17.94 -18.75 13.38
C PRO A 380 17.15 -20.05 13.28
N THR A 381 16.33 -20.32 14.30
CA THR A 381 15.39 -21.44 14.32
C THR A 381 14.27 -21.26 13.29
N THR A 382 13.56 -22.34 12.93
CA THR A 382 12.41 -22.29 12.01
C THR A 382 11.35 -21.29 12.47
N LYS A 383 11.11 -21.17 13.78
CA LYS A 383 10.15 -20.20 14.34
C LYS A 383 10.65 -18.77 14.18
N GLU A 384 11.93 -18.51 14.41
CA GLU A 384 12.53 -17.19 14.23
C GLU A 384 12.49 -16.75 12.76
N LYS A 385 12.79 -17.66 11.82
CA LYS A 385 12.72 -17.39 10.37
C LYS A 385 11.37 -16.84 9.93
N ARG A 386 10.25 -17.29 10.51
CA ARG A 386 8.90 -16.76 10.21
C ARG A 386 8.64 -15.33 10.68
N THR A 387 9.50 -14.82 11.55
CA THR A 387 9.34 -13.50 12.22
C THR A 387 10.41 -12.50 11.83
N ILE A 388 11.57 -12.96 11.36
CA ILE A 388 12.65 -12.10 10.89
C ILE A 388 12.16 -11.30 9.68
N ALA A 389 12.50 -10.00 9.64
CA ALA A 389 12.27 -9.18 8.47
C ALA A 389 13.34 -9.50 7.39
N LEU A 390 12.95 -9.50 6.12
CA LEU A 390 13.88 -9.63 4.99
C LEU A 390 14.89 -8.46 4.93
N PHE A 391 14.45 -7.27 5.35
CA PHE A 391 15.25 -6.05 5.42
C PHE A 391 15.38 -5.57 6.87
N PRO A 392 16.15 -6.24 7.74
CA PRO A 392 16.16 -5.93 9.17
C PRO A 392 16.80 -4.57 9.46
N SER A 393 16.14 -3.75 10.27
CA SER A 393 16.72 -2.51 10.79
C SER A 393 17.90 -2.80 11.69
N ARG A 394 18.94 -1.96 11.64
CA ARG A 394 20.05 -2.00 12.60
C ARG A 394 19.71 -1.35 13.94
N VAL A 395 18.69 -0.50 13.96
CA VAL A 395 18.34 0.32 15.11
C VAL A 395 17.37 -0.43 16.00
N THR A 396 17.78 -0.76 17.23
CA THR A 396 16.89 -1.33 18.26
C THR A 396 16.15 -2.59 17.78
N ASN A 397 16.90 -3.53 17.21
CA ASN A 397 16.35 -4.74 16.59
C ASN A 397 17.15 -6.00 16.98
N PRO A 398 17.12 -6.41 18.27
CA PRO A 398 17.83 -7.61 18.72
C PRO A 398 17.34 -8.88 18.02
N THR A 399 16.02 -9.00 17.80
CA THR A 399 15.35 -10.17 17.23
C THR A 399 15.29 -10.20 15.71
N PHE A 400 15.78 -9.17 15.02
CA PHE A 400 15.70 -9.00 13.56
C PHE A 400 14.27 -8.87 13.00
N ALA A 401 13.23 -8.84 13.85
CA ALA A 401 11.84 -8.76 13.43
C ALA A 401 11.43 -7.40 12.86
N ARG A 402 12.16 -6.32 13.17
CA ARG A 402 11.83 -4.97 12.69
C ARG A 402 12.49 -4.71 11.34
N SER A 403 11.71 -4.34 10.33
CA SER A 403 12.25 -3.90 9.05
C SER A 403 12.90 -2.51 9.12
N VAL A 404 13.71 -2.14 8.12
CA VAL A 404 14.11 -0.75 7.87
C VAL A 404 12.87 0.15 7.80
N ASP A 405 13.02 1.41 8.20
CA ASP A 405 11.91 2.37 8.17
C ASP A 405 11.61 2.79 6.73
N THR A 406 10.33 2.79 6.34
CA THR A 406 9.92 3.21 5.00
C THR A 406 10.30 4.67 4.73
N GLY A 407 10.29 5.53 5.76
CA GLY A 407 10.72 6.92 5.64
C GLY A 407 12.20 7.02 5.30
N THR A 408 13.06 6.25 6.00
CA THR A 408 14.49 6.16 5.69
C THR A 408 14.75 5.73 4.25
N PHE A 409 14.05 4.69 3.76
CA PHE A 409 14.16 4.28 2.37
C PHE A 409 13.71 5.40 1.41
N CYS A 410 12.55 6.02 1.66
CA CYS A 410 12.03 7.08 0.79
C CYS A 410 12.95 8.30 0.73
N SER A 411 13.61 8.66 1.82
CA SER A 411 14.65 9.70 1.83
C SER A 411 15.84 9.31 0.95
N ALA A 412 16.40 8.11 1.14
CA ALA A 412 17.51 7.63 0.32
C ALA A 412 17.16 7.52 -1.18
N PHE A 413 15.94 7.07 -1.48
CA PHE A 413 15.41 7.03 -2.84
C PHE A 413 15.30 8.44 -3.45
N LYS A 414 14.78 9.41 -2.69
CA LYS A 414 14.67 10.81 -3.12
C LYS A 414 16.07 11.40 -3.40
N ASP A 415 17.00 11.22 -2.47
CA ASP A 415 18.37 11.70 -2.60
C ASP A 415 19.10 11.06 -3.80
N TRP A 416 18.77 9.80 -4.13
CA TRP A 416 19.29 9.12 -5.31
C TRP A 416 18.74 9.71 -6.61
N ILE A 417 17.42 9.85 -6.77
CA ILE A 417 16.84 10.35 -8.01
C ILE A 417 17.15 11.84 -8.24
N GLU A 418 17.37 12.62 -7.18
CA GLU A 418 17.76 14.02 -7.25
C GLU A 418 19.27 14.23 -7.43
N SER A 419 20.08 13.17 -7.40
CA SER A 419 21.53 13.30 -7.51
C SER A 419 21.98 13.72 -8.90
N ASP A 420 23.16 14.33 -9.00
CA ASP A 420 23.74 14.82 -10.26
C ASP A 420 23.91 13.74 -11.33
N GLN A 421 24.00 12.48 -10.93
CA GLN A 421 24.06 11.32 -11.84
C GLN A 421 22.69 10.96 -12.41
N MET A 422 21.61 11.04 -11.62
CA MET A 422 20.27 10.63 -12.05
C MET A 422 19.49 11.79 -12.69
N ARG A 423 19.47 12.97 -12.04
CA ARG A 423 18.75 14.17 -12.50
C ARG A 423 17.27 13.92 -12.83
N LEU A 424 16.57 13.13 -12.01
CA LEU A 424 15.15 12.77 -12.14
C LEU A 424 14.30 13.29 -10.95
N PRO A 425 14.28 14.61 -10.67
CA PRO A 425 13.51 15.16 -9.55
C PRO A 425 12.00 15.03 -9.75
N GLY A 426 11.25 15.01 -8.65
CA GLY A 426 9.77 15.01 -8.68
C GLY A 426 9.12 13.64 -8.92
N HIS A 427 9.93 12.59 -9.05
CA HIS A 427 9.46 11.21 -9.16
C HIS A 427 9.24 10.56 -7.79
N THR A 428 8.31 9.60 -7.71
CA THR A 428 8.02 8.90 -6.44
C THR A 428 7.91 7.39 -6.64
N THR A 429 8.21 6.64 -5.59
CA THR A 429 8.11 5.18 -5.56
C THR A 429 6.71 4.66 -5.87
N HIS A 430 5.66 5.47 -5.65
CA HIS A 430 4.28 5.09 -5.97
C HIS A 430 4.02 5.02 -7.48
N GLN A 431 4.81 5.74 -8.29
CA GLN A 431 4.67 5.72 -9.74
C GLN A 431 5.01 4.36 -10.32
N ALA A 432 5.95 3.58 -9.75
CA ALA A 432 6.24 2.21 -10.18
C ALA A 432 4.99 1.31 -10.21
N ARG A 433 4.15 1.43 -9.18
CA ARG A 433 2.86 0.73 -9.13
C ARG A 433 1.92 1.16 -10.25
N HIS A 434 1.84 2.46 -10.52
CA HIS A 434 1.03 2.98 -11.61
C HIS A 434 1.59 2.56 -12.97
N THR A 435 2.90 2.55 -13.15
CA THR A 435 3.57 2.04 -14.35
C THR A 435 3.23 0.59 -14.60
N LEU A 436 3.32 -0.28 -13.58
CA LEU A 436 2.92 -1.67 -13.73
C LEU A 436 1.44 -1.80 -14.07
N ALA A 437 0.56 -1.06 -13.36
CA ALA A 437 -0.87 -1.06 -13.66
C ALA A 437 -1.15 -0.67 -15.12
N THR A 438 -0.56 0.44 -15.57
CA THR A 438 -0.72 0.95 -16.93
C THR A 438 -0.15 -0.03 -17.96
N ARG A 439 1.00 -0.65 -17.70
CA ARG A 439 1.58 -1.63 -18.62
C ARG A 439 0.77 -2.93 -18.69
N LEU A 440 0.22 -3.39 -17.57
CA LEU A 440 -0.72 -4.53 -17.57
C LEU A 440 -1.97 -4.20 -18.40
N VAL A 441 -2.56 -3.01 -18.21
CA VAL A 441 -3.70 -2.56 -19.03
C VAL A 441 -3.33 -2.42 -20.51
N LYS A 442 -2.16 -1.83 -20.83
CA LYS A 442 -1.67 -1.73 -22.21
C LYS A 442 -1.44 -3.09 -22.85
N ALA A 443 -1.03 -4.08 -22.06
CA ALA A 443 -0.86 -5.44 -22.50
C ALA A 443 -2.18 -6.23 -22.49
N GLY A 444 -3.34 -5.59 -22.30
CA GLY A 444 -4.66 -6.22 -22.38
C GLY A 444 -5.14 -6.95 -21.13
N ALA A 445 -4.48 -6.77 -19.98
CA ALA A 445 -4.97 -7.35 -18.72
C ALA A 445 -6.28 -6.69 -18.25
N SER A 446 -7.25 -7.51 -17.85
CA SER A 446 -8.53 -7.02 -17.32
C SER A 446 -8.34 -6.21 -16.02
N MET A 447 -9.26 -5.29 -15.74
CA MET A 447 -9.17 -4.49 -14.51
C MET A 447 -9.30 -5.34 -13.24
N ALA A 448 -10.05 -6.46 -13.30
CA ALA A 448 -10.09 -7.44 -12.22
C ALA A 448 -8.71 -8.07 -12.00
N HIS A 449 -8.02 -8.43 -13.08
CA HIS A 449 -6.67 -8.97 -13.03
C HIS A 449 -5.66 -7.97 -12.45
N VAL A 450 -5.68 -6.71 -12.91
CA VAL A 450 -4.84 -5.63 -12.38
C VAL A 450 -5.08 -5.41 -10.89
N LYS A 451 -6.35 -5.44 -10.44
CA LYS A 451 -6.69 -5.32 -9.02
C LYS A 451 -6.16 -6.49 -8.20
N THR A 452 -6.23 -7.71 -8.71
CA THR A 452 -5.69 -8.91 -8.04
C THR A 452 -4.17 -8.84 -7.94
N VAL A 453 -3.45 -8.58 -9.04
CA VAL A 453 -1.97 -8.47 -9.03
C VAL A 453 -1.51 -7.37 -8.07
N LEU A 454 -2.18 -6.22 -8.10
CA LEU A 454 -1.80 -5.08 -7.28
C LEU A 454 -2.37 -5.14 -5.86
N GLY A 455 -3.33 -6.02 -5.57
CA GLY A 455 -4.03 -6.07 -4.28
C GLY A 455 -4.86 -4.81 -4.00
N HIS A 456 -5.56 -4.30 -5.03
CA HIS A 456 -6.54 -3.24 -4.85
C HIS A 456 -7.84 -3.82 -4.27
N ILE A 457 -8.13 -3.44 -3.03
CA ILE A 457 -9.44 -3.65 -2.40
C ILE A 457 -9.92 -2.25 -2.05
N SER A 458 -11.00 -1.77 -2.67
CA SER A 458 -11.71 -0.59 -2.19
C SER A 458 -13.18 -0.90 -2.00
N GLU A 459 -13.70 -0.50 -0.84
CA GLU A 459 -15.14 -0.42 -0.50
C GLU A 459 -15.90 0.67 -1.31
N ARG A 460 -15.20 1.44 -2.16
CA ARG A 460 -15.79 2.42 -3.06
C ARG A 460 -15.28 2.17 -4.47
N MET A 461 -16.18 1.72 -5.33
CA MET A 461 -15.97 1.34 -6.71
C MET A 461 -17.07 2.02 -7.54
N GLY A 462 -16.68 2.67 -8.62
CA GLY A 462 -17.50 3.54 -9.47
C GLY A 462 -16.98 4.97 -9.33
N ASP A 463 -16.25 5.60 -10.24
CA ASP A 463 -16.17 5.44 -11.69
C ASP A 463 -14.78 5.86 -12.18
N SER A 464 -14.26 5.18 -13.22
CA SER A 464 -13.28 5.72 -14.21
C SER A 464 -12.76 4.70 -15.22
N TYR A 465 -13.27 3.45 -15.29
CA TYR A 465 -12.82 2.47 -16.28
C TYR A 465 -13.91 1.48 -16.66
N VAL A 466 -14.99 1.92 -17.33
CA VAL A 466 -15.92 1.04 -18.08
C VAL A 466 -16.64 1.88 -19.14
N LEU A 467 -16.29 1.68 -20.43
CA LEU A 467 -17.03 2.00 -21.67
C LEU A 467 -16.07 1.43 -22.75
N ILE A 468 -16.29 0.31 -23.45
CA ILE A 468 -17.42 -0.16 -24.28
C ILE A 468 -17.25 -1.70 -24.46
N ALA A 469 -18.32 -2.49 -24.45
CA ALA A 469 -18.35 -3.79 -25.12
C ALA A 469 -19.78 -4.22 -25.43
N GLY A 470 -19.99 -4.56 -26.70
CA GLY A 470 -21.14 -5.29 -27.20
C GLY A 470 -21.01 -6.79 -26.93
N SER A 471 -22.16 -7.35 -26.57
CA SER A 471 -22.72 -8.71 -26.74
C SER A 471 -22.13 -9.62 -27.83
N GLN A 472 -22.07 -10.96 -27.75
CA GLN A 472 -22.25 -11.98 -26.68
C GLN A 472 -21.44 -13.29 -26.99
N VAL A 473 -20.77 -13.44 -28.14
CA VAL A 473 -20.10 -14.70 -28.57
C VAL A 473 -18.58 -14.70 -28.31
N GLU A 474 -17.96 -13.53 -28.49
CA GLU A 474 -16.53 -13.27 -28.28
C GLU A 474 -15.94 -13.78 -26.94
N PRO A 475 -16.63 -13.62 -25.79
CA PRO A 475 -16.07 -14.02 -24.50
C PRO A 475 -15.90 -15.54 -24.33
N PHE A 476 -16.65 -16.34 -25.09
CA PHE A 476 -16.56 -17.81 -25.07
C PHE A 476 -15.36 -18.29 -25.89
N LEU A 477 -15.12 -17.68 -27.06
CA LEU A 477 -13.99 -18.01 -27.93
C LEU A 477 -12.64 -17.65 -27.30
N GLN A 478 -12.60 -16.58 -26.50
CA GLN A 478 -11.45 -16.21 -25.68
C GLN A 478 -11.12 -17.20 -24.55
N GLN A 479 -11.97 -18.18 -24.26
CA GLN A 479 -11.76 -19.19 -23.21
C GLN A 479 -11.33 -20.55 -23.76
N VAL A 480 -11.18 -20.67 -25.08
CA VAL A 480 -10.66 -21.88 -25.74
C VAL A 480 -9.19 -21.67 -26.03
N TRP A 481 -8.32 -22.24 -25.21
CA TRP A 481 -6.86 -22.12 -25.35
C TRP A 481 -6.24 -23.45 -25.69
N VAL A 482 -5.26 -23.42 -26.59
CA VAL A 482 -4.40 -24.56 -26.86
C VAL A 482 -2.93 -24.16 -26.82
N ALA A 483 -2.07 -25.13 -26.49
CA ALA A 483 -0.64 -24.94 -26.47
C ALA A 483 -0.12 -24.50 -27.85
N GLY A 484 0.77 -23.50 -27.87
CA GLY A 484 1.34 -22.95 -29.08
C GLY A 484 2.41 -23.84 -29.74
N PRO A 485 2.87 -23.46 -30.95
CA PRO A 485 3.86 -24.20 -31.73
C PRO A 485 5.20 -24.43 -31.02
N GLY A 486 5.57 -23.56 -30.07
CA GLY A 486 6.78 -23.71 -29.26
C GLY A 486 6.67 -24.74 -28.14
N ASN A 487 5.49 -25.29 -27.88
CA ASN A 487 5.27 -26.28 -26.82
C ASN A 487 5.70 -27.69 -27.25
N ALA A 488 5.99 -28.57 -26.28
CA ALA A 488 6.28 -29.97 -26.54
C ALA A 488 5.08 -30.73 -27.14
N TYR A 489 3.86 -30.27 -26.86
CA TYR A 489 2.61 -30.85 -27.37
C TYR A 489 1.74 -29.74 -28.00
N PRO A 490 2.08 -29.25 -29.21
CA PRO A 490 1.29 -28.23 -29.88
C PRO A 490 -0.17 -28.65 -30.05
N GLY A 491 -1.11 -27.75 -29.75
CA GLY A 491 -2.54 -28.00 -29.93
C GLY A 491 -3.20 -28.74 -28.76
N GLN A 492 -2.44 -29.11 -27.72
CA GLN A 492 -3.01 -29.64 -26.48
C GLN A 492 -3.91 -28.58 -25.84
N VAL A 493 -5.12 -29.00 -25.44
CA VAL A 493 -6.09 -28.12 -24.77
C VAL A 493 -5.53 -27.64 -23.43
N VAL A 494 -5.48 -26.32 -23.27
CA VAL A 494 -5.02 -25.62 -22.07
C VAL A 494 -6.22 -25.11 -21.25
N LEU A 495 -7.25 -24.60 -21.92
CA LEU A 495 -8.45 -24.07 -21.27
C LEU A 495 -9.68 -24.27 -22.18
N THR A 496 -10.83 -24.63 -21.58
CA THR A 496 -12.16 -24.61 -22.21
C THR A 496 -13.22 -24.11 -21.22
N PRO A 497 -14.37 -23.59 -21.68
CA PRO A 497 -15.39 -22.99 -20.83
C PRO A 497 -16.29 -23.97 -20.01
N THR A 498 -15.92 -25.26 -19.87
CA THR A 498 -16.80 -26.25 -19.21
C THR A 498 -16.89 -26.08 -17.68
N THR A 499 -17.98 -26.55 -17.06
CA THR A 499 -18.28 -26.36 -15.62
C THR A 499 -17.27 -27.02 -14.67
N ARG A 500 -16.67 -28.15 -15.08
CA ARG A 500 -15.65 -28.87 -14.30
C ARG A 500 -14.26 -28.24 -14.43
N ASP A 501 -13.99 -27.64 -15.59
CA ASP A 501 -12.77 -26.87 -15.84
C ASP A 501 -12.87 -25.44 -15.28
N ARG A 502 -14.08 -24.94 -15.00
CA ARG A 502 -14.34 -23.64 -14.35
C ARG A 502 -13.79 -23.56 -12.93
N THR A 503 -13.96 -24.58 -12.09
CA THR A 503 -13.43 -24.59 -10.72
C THR A 503 -11.91 -24.75 -10.70
N THR A 504 -11.38 -25.55 -11.63
CA THR A 504 -9.94 -25.72 -11.87
C THR A 504 -9.34 -24.43 -12.43
N ALA A 505 -10.04 -23.73 -13.32
CA ALA A 505 -9.69 -22.42 -13.83
C ALA A 505 -9.82 -21.33 -12.76
N GLU A 506 -10.76 -21.35 -11.83
CA GLU A 506 -10.80 -20.40 -10.71
C GLU A 506 -9.60 -20.55 -9.76
N GLN A 507 -9.14 -21.79 -9.55
CA GLN A 507 -7.92 -22.09 -8.81
C GLN A 507 -6.65 -21.74 -9.62
N LEU A 508 -6.67 -22.00 -10.93
CA LEU A 508 -5.59 -21.68 -11.87
C LEU A 508 -5.61 -20.23 -12.37
N LEU A 509 -6.66 -19.42 -12.19
CA LEU A 509 -6.77 -18.01 -12.62
C LEU A 509 -6.03 -17.07 -11.66
N VAL A 510 -5.80 -17.53 -10.42
CA VAL A 510 -4.75 -16.97 -9.56
C VAL A 510 -3.35 -17.19 -10.20
N ASP A 511 -3.24 -18.23 -11.03
CA ASP A 511 -2.01 -18.75 -11.62
C ASP A 511 -1.79 -18.36 -13.11
N LEU A 512 -2.85 -18.12 -13.90
CA LEU A 512 -2.84 -17.76 -15.31
C LEU A 512 -3.14 -16.27 -15.45
N ALA A 513 -2.10 -15.43 -15.28
CA ALA A 513 -2.08 -14.14 -15.99
C ALA A 513 -1.50 -14.43 -17.36
N ALA A 514 -2.38 -14.61 -18.33
CA ALA A 514 -1.97 -14.61 -19.71
C ALA A 514 -1.86 -13.14 -20.17
N VAL A 515 -0.72 -12.78 -20.74
CA VAL A 515 -0.47 -11.45 -21.32
C VAL A 515 -0.71 -11.54 -22.82
N PRO A 516 -1.68 -10.81 -23.39
CA PRO A 516 -1.81 -10.69 -24.83
C PRO A 516 -0.50 -10.39 -25.56
N THR A 517 -0.21 -11.19 -26.59
CA THR A 517 0.95 -11.06 -27.48
C THR A 517 0.48 -11.00 -28.93
N GLU A 518 1.40 -10.79 -29.86
CA GLU A 518 1.08 -10.92 -31.29
C GLU A 518 0.53 -12.32 -31.55
N HIS A 519 -0.74 -12.39 -31.99
CA HIS A 519 -1.41 -13.60 -32.47
C HIS A 519 -1.70 -14.70 -31.42
N GLY A 520 -1.72 -14.36 -30.13
CA GLY A 520 -2.06 -15.31 -29.05
C GLY A 520 -1.90 -14.71 -27.66
N LEU A 521 -1.76 -15.57 -26.66
CA LEU A 521 -1.47 -15.15 -25.29
C LEU A 521 -0.15 -15.75 -24.81
N CYS A 522 0.58 -15.00 -23.99
CA CYS A 522 1.75 -15.47 -23.28
C CYS A 522 1.39 -15.85 -21.85
N THR A 523 1.53 -17.12 -21.50
CA THR A 523 1.34 -17.61 -20.12
C THR A 523 2.57 -17.37 -19.23
N PHE A 524 3.66 -16.86 -19.82
CA PHE A 524 4.88 -16.49 -19.11
C PHE A 524 4.78 -15.06 -18.56
N LYS A 525 4.64 -14.94 -17.24
CA LYS A 525 4.29 -13.67 -16.58
C LYS A 525 5.32 -12.53 -16.52
N PRO A 526 6.65 -12.66 -16.75
CA PRO A 526 7.54 -11.56 -16.41
C PRO A 526 7.71 -10.51 -17.51
N VAL A 527 7.00 -10.55 -18.64
CA VAL A 527 7.28 -9.59 -19.72
C VAL A 527 6.31 -8.42 -19.78
N VAL A 528 6.46 -7.55 -18.79
CA VAL A 528 5.87 -6.22 -18.80
C VAL A 528 6.70 -5.34 -19.76
N GLY A 529 6.35 -5.36 -21.05
CA GLY A 529 6.93 -4.49 -22.08
C GLY A 529 7.82 -5.19 -23.11
N GLY A 530 7.80 -6.51 -23.20
CA GLY A 530 8.51 -7.33 -24.19
C GLY A 530 10.05 -7.28 -24.17
N TYR A 531 10.67 -6.24 -23.61
CA TYR A 531 12.13 -5.99 -23.69
C TYR A 531 12.94 -6.93 -22.79
N ASP A 532 12.37 -7.34 -21.65
CA ASP A 532 13.00 -8.28 -20.71
C ASP A 532 12.49 -9.72 -20.94
N CYS A 533 12.02 -10.06 -22.14
CA CYS A 533 11.62 -11.42 -22.45
C CYS A 533 12.87 -12.31 -22.44
N PRO A 534 12.99 -13.34 -21.58
CA PRO A 534 14.11 -14.28 -21.64
C PRO A 534 14.06 -15.16 -22.90
N PHE A 535 12.99 -15.05 -23.69
CA PHE A 535 12.79 -15.74 -24.96
C PHE A 535 12.84 -14.79 -26.16
N ASP A 536 13.39 -13.57 -26.01
CA ASP A 536 13.59 -12.59 -27.09
C ASP A 536 12.35 -12.28 -27.94
N ARG A 537 11.16 -12.43 -27.35
CA ARG A 537 9.84 -12.30 -28.03
C ARG A 537 9.63 -13.28 -29.20
N GLN A 538 10.39 -14.36 -29.29
CA GLN A 538 10.15 -15.42 -30.26
C GLN A 538 8.95 -16.28 -29.84
N CYS A 539 7.74 -15.69 -29.83
CA CYS A 539 6.55 -16.30 -29.26
C CYS A 539 6.17 -17.61 -29.98
N ASN A 540 6.40 -17.67 -31.29
CA ASN A 540 6.12 -18.86 -32.10
C ASN A 540 6.99 -20.08 -31.74
N SER A 541 8.15 -19.87 -31.12
CA SER A 541 9.03 -20.95 -30.63
C SER A 541 9.01 -21.08 -29.09
N CYS A 542 8.17 -20.31 -28.40
CA CYS A 542 8.09 -20.27 -26.95
C CYS A 542 7.07 -21.28 -26.40
N GLU A 543 7.47 -22.07 -25.40
CA GLU A 543 6.60 -23.07 -24.77
C GLU A 543 5.39 -22.48 -24.02
N HIS A 544 5.47 -21.20 -23.67
CA HIS A 544 4.45 -20.48 -22.91
C HIS A 544 3.44 -19.74 -23.77
N PHE A 545 3.63 -19.72 -25.09
CA PHE A 545 2.68 -19.13 -26.01
C PHE A 545 1.48 -20.06 -26.20
N VAL A 546 0.27 -19.51 -26.18
CA VAL A 546 -0.98 -20.25 -26.38
C VAL A 546 -1.82 -19.58 -27.47
N LEU A 547 -2.46 -20.41 -28.29
CA LEU A 547 -3.43 -19.96 -29.28
C LEU A 547 -4.81 -19.88 -28.63
N THR A 548 -5.62 -18.98 -29.16
CA THR A 548 -6.91 -18.57 -28.64
C THR A 548 -7.99 -18.83 -29.70
N GLY A 549 -9.18 -19.28 -29.30
CA GLY A 549 -10.31 -19.47 -30.21
C GLY A 549 -10.69 -18.19 -30.97
N ALA A 550 -10.47 -17.03 -30.36
CA ALA A 550 -10.68 -15.72 -30.98
C ALA A 550 -9.62 -15.40 -32.07
N ASP A 551 -8.52 -16.16 -32.12
CA ASP A 551 -7.40 -15.94 -33.03
C ASP A 551 -7.40 -16.94 -34.20
N TYR A 552 -8.39 -17.84 -34.22
CA TYR A 552 -8.49 -18.95 -35.16
C TYR A 552 -8.44 -18.49 -36.62
N GLY A 553 -9.26 -17.52 -37.01
CA GLY A 553 -9.32 -17.02 -38.39
C GLY A 553 -7.98 -16.46 -38.91
N TYR A 554 -7.20 -15.81 -38.04
CA TYR A 554 -5.85 -15.33 -38.38
C TYR A 554 -4.91 -16.50 -38.69
N TRP A 555 -4.83 -17.48 -37.79
CA TRP A 555 -3.94 -18.63 -37.95
C TRP A 555 -4.31 -19.48 -39.16
N LYS A 556 -5.61 -19.59 -39.47
CA LYS A 556 -6.08 -20.31 -40.65
C LYS A 556 -5.65 -19.65 -41.96
N ARG A 557 -5.69 -18.31 -42.05
CA ARG A 557 -5.15 -17.58 -43.21
C ARG A 557 -3.65 -17.75 -43.34
N GLN A 558 -2.93 -17.81 -42.22
CA GLN A 558 -1.48 -18.00 -42.25
C GLN A 558 -1.12 -19.40 -42.75
N GLU A 559 -1.84 -20.44 -42.31
CA GLU A 559 -1.72 -21.80 -42.83
C GLU A 559 -1.94 -21.85 -44.35
N GLN A 560 -3.02 -21.23 -44.83
CA GLN A 560 -3.33 -21.16 -46.27
C GLN A 560 -2.26 -20.43 -47.08
N ARG A 561 -1.69 -19.34 -46.55
CA ARG A 561 -0.59 -18.61 -47.20
C ARG A 561 0.67 -19.45 -47.32
N TRP A 562 1.01 -20.19 -46.26
CA TRP A 562 2.18 -21.08 -46.26
C TRP A 562 1.98 -22.27 -47.21
N ALA A 563 0.77 -22.83 -47.28
CA ALA A 563 0.44 -23.88 -48.25
C ALA A 563 0.58 -23.36 -49.69
N ALA A 564 0.04 -22.18 -50.01
CA ALA A 564 0.19 -21.57 -51.33
C ALA A 564 1.66 -21.27 -51.67
N LEU A 565 2.47 -20.86 -50.69
CA LEU A 565 3.91 -20.65 -50.87
C LEU A 565 4.64 -21.97 -51.14
N ALA A 566 4.27 -23.06 -50.46
CA ALA A 566 4.84 -24.38 -50.66
C ALA A 566 4.47 -24.96 -52.05
N GLU A 567 3.25 -24.72 -52.52
CA GLU A 567 2.81 -25.08 -53.87
C GLU A 567 3.58 -24.33 -54.97
N GLY A 568 3.96 -23.08 -54.70
CA GLY A 568 4.78 -22.25 -55.60
C GLY A 568 6.29 -22.43 -55.46
N ALA A 569 6.75 -23.42 -54.69
CA ALA A 569 8.18 -23.64 -54.44
C ALA A 569 8.92 -24.10 -55.73
N PRO A 570 10.17 -23.64 -55.95
CA PRO A 570 10.93 -23.92 -57.17
C PRO A 570 11.36 -25.40 -57.30
N ASP A 571 11.47 -26.11 -56.18
CA ASP A 571 11.84 -27.53 -56.12
C ASP A 571 11.23 -28.20 -54.87
N GLU A 572 11.34 -29.54 -54.84
CA GLU A 572 10.80 -30.38 -53.76
C GLU A 572 11.48 -30.13 -52.41
N ILE A 573 12.77 -29.80 -52.40
CA ILE A 573 13.52 -29.51 -51.17
C ILE A 573 13.00 -28.21 -50.53
N ALA A 574 12.77 -27.17 -51.33
CA ALA A 574 12.21 -25.90 -50.88
C ALA A 574 10.77 -26.07 -50.38
N ARG A 575 9.96 -26.88 -51.07
CA ARG A 575 8.60 -27.23 -50.65
C ARG A 575 8.58 -27.91 -49.28
N ASP A 576 9.42 -28.93 -49.09
CA ASP A 576 9.49 -29.69 -47.85
C ASP A 576 10.02 -28.84 -46.69
N TYR A 577 10.96 -27.92 -46.96
CA TYR A 577 11.42 -26.95 -45.99
C TYR A 577 10.29 -26.00 -45.53
N ILE A 578 9.48 -25.50 -46.46
CA ILE A 578 8.35 -24.60 -46.14
C ILE A 578 7.31 -25.34 -45.29
N TYR A 579 6.98 -26.60 -45.62
CA TYR A 579 6.08 -27.41 -44.81
C TYR A 579 6.65 -27.69 -43.41
N GLY A 580 7.93 -28.08 -43.32
CA GLY A 580 8.60 -28.33 -42.05
C GLY A 580 8.64 -27.09 -41.14
N ALA A 581 8.79 -25.89 -41.71
CA ALA A 581 8.80 -24.64 -40.96
C ALA A 581 7.46 -24.31 -40.29
N PHE A 582 6.33 -24.79 -40.83
CA PHE A 582 4.99 -24.49 -40.32
C PHE A 582 4.27 -25.69 -39.70
N GLU A 583 4.89 -26.88 -39.69
CA GLU A 583 4.29 -28.13 -39.20
C GLU A 583 3.73 -28.00 -37.77
N LYS A 584 4.54 -27.47 -36.83
CA LYS A 584 4.10 -27.30 -35.43
C LYS A 584 2.96 -26.29 -35.27
N SER A 585 2.92 -25.26 -36.10
CA SER A 585 1.83 -24.28 -36.12
C SER A 585 0.54 -24.91 -36.64
N SER A 586 0.64 -25.78 -37.65
CA SER A 586 -0.48 -26.56 -38.19
C SER A 586 -1.01 -27.55 -37.15
N GLN A 587 -0.12 -28.22 -36.41
CA GLN A 587 -0.50 -29.08 -35.28
C GLN A 587 -1.22 -28.30 -34.18
N ALA A 588 -0.72 -27.11 -33.82
CA ALA A 588 -1.38 -26.24 -32.85
C ALA A 588 -2.78 -25.82 -33.31
N LEU A 589 -2.91 -25.43 -34.58
CA LEU A 589 -4.17 -25.02 -35.18
C LEU A 589 -5.18 -26.17 -35.26
N ALA A 590 -4.75 -27.37 -35.65
CA ALA A 590 -5.60 -28.57 -35.68
C ALA A 590 -6.14 -28.92 -34.28
N GLY A 591 -5.32 -28.76 -33.24
CA GLY A 591 -5.76 -28.90 -31.85
C GLY A 591 -6.81 -27.86 -31.45
N LEU A 592 -6.64 -26.60 -31.87
CA LEU A 592 -7.62 -25.54 -31.65
C LEU A 592 -8.94 -25.82 -32.37
N GLU A 593 -8.89 -26.24 -33.64
CA GLU A 593 -10.08 -26.63 -34.42
C GLU A 593 -10.87 -27.73 -33.74
N LYS A 594 -10.17 -28.77 -33.26
CA LYS A 594 -10.78 -29.88 -32.55
C LYS A 594 -11.47 -29.42 -31.26
N ALA A 595 -10.83 -28.51 -30.51
CA ALA A 595 -11.40 -27.95 -29.29
C ALA A 595 -12.65 -27.08 -29.57
N LEU A 596 -12.59 -26.23 -30.59
CA LEU A 596 -13.70 -25.38 -31.01
C LEU A 596 -14.88 -26.20 -31.55
N LEU A 597 -14.60 -27.24 -32.34
CA LEU A 597 -15.62 -28.15 -32.88
C LEU A 597 -16.34 -28.91 -31.77
N ALA A 598 -15.60 -29.42 -30.78
CA ALA A 598 -16.18 -30.14 -29.64
C ALA A 598 -17.11 -29.26 -28.79
N LEU A 599 -16.94 -27.93 -28.85
CA LEU A 599 -17.76 -26.95 -28.14
C LEU A 599 -18.89 -26.36 -29.00
N GLY A 600 -18.99 -26.74 -30.28
CA GLY A 600 -19.95 -26.16 -31.23
C GLY A 600 -19.66 -24.69 -31.60
N LEU A 601 -18.43 -24.21 -31.37
CA LEU A 601 -18.03 -22.81 -31.56
C LEU A 601 -17.20 -22.59 -32.83
N LEU A 602 -16.92 -23.63 -33.63
CA LEU A 602 -16.01 -23.56 -34.78
C LEU A 602 -16.50 -22.59 -35.86
N ASP A 603 -17.79 -22.61 -36.20
CA ASP A 603 -18.31 -21.73 -37.26
C ASP A 603 -18.31 -20.26 -36.83
N GLN A 604 -18.62 -20.01 -35.56
CA GLN A 604 -18.51 -18.68 -34.97
C GLN A 604 -17.05 -18.18 -34.96
N ALA A 605 -16.08 -19.07 -34.68
CA ALA A 605 -14.66 -18.73 -34.75
C ALA A 605 -14.16 -18.42 -36.18
N LYS A 606 -14.77 -19.05 -37.21
CA LYS A 606 -14.47 -18.74 -38.63
C LYS A 606 -15.00 -17.37 -39.04
N GLU A 607 -16.19 -17.03 -38.57
CA GLU A 607 -16.86 -15.75 -38.88
C GLU A 607 -16.26 -14.58 -38.09
N LEU A 608 -15.59 -14.87 -36.98
CA LEU A 608 -14.95 -13.89 -36.12
C LEU A 608 -13.60 -13.44 -36.71
N ASP A 609 -13.61 -12.31 -37.43
CA ASP A 609 -12.39 -11.68 -37.97
C ASP A 609 -11.96 -10.46 -37.17
N LEU A 610 -11.28 -10.71 -36.05
CA LEU A 610 -10.79 -9.68 -35.12
C LEU A 610 -9.46 -9.02 -35.54
N ARG A 611 -8.83 -9.55 -36.60
CA ARG A 611 -7.47 -9.17 -37.02
C ARG A 611 -7.37 -9.09 -38.54
N SER A 612 -8.33 -8.39 -39.14
CA SER A 612 -8.27 -7.93 -40.52
C SER A 612 -7.16 -6.89 -40.69
N PRO A 613 -6.43 -6.85 -41.83
CA PRO A 613 -5.43 -5.81 -42.12
C PRO A 613 -5.96 -4.37 -42.07
N HIS A 614 -7.29 -4.18 -42.02
CA HIS A 614 -7.95 -2.88 -42.01
C HIS A 614 -8.45 -2.43 -40.62
N GLN A 615 -8.32 -3.26 -39.57
CA GLN A 615 -8.67 -2.89 -38.20
C GLN A 615 -7.46 -2.29 -37.49
N ASP A 616 -7.63 -1.06 -36.97
CA ASP A 616 -6.65 -0.39 -36.13
C ASP A 616 -6.44 -1.20 -34.83
N PHE A 617 -5.18 -1.57 -34.58
CA PHE A 617 -4.74 -2.40 -33.45
C PHE A 617 -5.07 -1.77 -32.07
N PHE A 618 -5.55 -0.52 -32.03
CA PHE A 618 -5.76 0.28 -30.83
C PHE A 618 -7.23 0.66 -30.50
N ASP A 619 -8.23 0.07 -31.16
CA ASP A 619 -9.65 0.41 -30.94
C ASP A 619 -10.20 -0.07 -29.56
N PRO A 620 -11.15 0.66 -28.92
CA PRO A 620 -11.63 0.44 -27.54
C PRO A 620 -12.36 -0.88 -27.25
N ILE A 621 -12.64 -1.72 -28.25
CA ILE A 621 -13.51 -2.89 -28.14
C ILE A 621 -12.90 -3.98 -27.21
N TRP A 622 -11.57 -3.95 -27.04
CA TRP A 622 -10.81 -4.84 -26.16
C TRP A 622 -10.77 -4.41 -24.67
N ARG A 623 -11.54 -3.38 -24.28
CA ARG A 623 -11.39 -2.68 -22.98
C ARG A 623 -12.35 -3.12 -21.87
N GLN A 624 -13.28 -4.04 -22.08
CA GLN A 624 -14.20 -4.47 -21.01
C GLN A 624 -14.01 -5.95 -20.63
N GLY A 625 -13.36 -6.17 -19.49
CA GLY A 625 -13.47 -7.42 -18.74
C GLY A 625 -14.66 -7.35 -17.78
N TRP A 626 -15.51 -8.38 -17.79
CA TRP A 626 -16.74 -8.46 -17.01
C TRP A 626 -16.53 -9.02 -15.59
N ARG A 627 -17.50 -8.80 -14.69
CA ARG A 627 -17.49 -9.29 -13.30
C ARG A 627 -18.11 -10.68 -13.23
N ALA A 628 -17.74 -11.46 -12.20
CA ALA A 628 -18.27 -12.81 -11.99
C ALA A 628 -19.81 -12.88 -11.86
N GLY A 629 -20.47 -11.79 -11.43
CA GLY A 629 -21.94 -11.71 -11.38
C GLY A 629 -22.58 -11.63 -12.77
N ASP A 630 -21.95 -10.92 -13.71
CA ASP A 630 -22.44 -10.78 -15.09
C ASP A 630 -22.38 -12.13 -15.85
N LEU A 631 -21.56 -13.07 -15.36
CA LEU A 631 -21.43 -14.45 -15.87
C LEU A 631 -22.51 -15.41 -15.32
N ILE A 632 -23.20 -15.04 -14.24
CA ILE A 632 -24.28 -15.83 -13.62
C ILE A 632 -25.57 -15.63 -14.40
N ASP A 633 -25.88 -14.38 -14.77
CA ASP A 633 -27.11 -14.03 -15.50
C ASP A 633 -27.09 -14.53 -16.96
N ILE A 634 -25.89 -14.66 -17.56
CA ILE A 634 -25.72 -15.21 -18.92
C ILE A 634 -25.83 -16.75 -18.91
N GLY A 635 -25.44 -17.41 -17.83
CA GLY A 635 -25.48 -18.87 -17.71
C GLY A 635 -26.83 -19.45 -17.29
N SER A 636 -27.75 -18.62 -16.77
CA SER A 636 -29.04 -19.08 -16.24
C SER A 636 -30.15 -19.18 -17.29
N GLY A 637 -29.92 -18.69 -18.53
CA GLY A 637 -30.91 -18.77 -19.62
C GLY A 637 -32.24 -18.08 -19.31
N GLN A 638 -32.30 -17.22 -18.28
CA GLN A 638 -33.47 -16.36 -18.07
C GLN A 638 -33.34 -15.14 -18.98
N GLU A 639 -34.26 -15.03 -19.94
CA GLU A 639 -34.49 -13.78 -20.65
C GLU A 639 -34.57 -12.64 -19.63
N ALA A 640 -33.76 -11.60 -19.85
CA ALA A 640 -33.81 -10.39 -19.05
C ALA A 640 -35.23 -9.82 -19.15
N SER A 641 -36.04 -9.99 -18.10
CA SER A 641 -37.35 -9.39 -18.05
C SER A 641 -37.18 -7.88 -18.11
N GLU A 642 -37.72 -7.27 -19.16
CA GLU A 642 -37.93 -5.84 -19.28
C GLU A 642 -38.67 -5.33 -18.03
N ASN A 643 -37.92 -4.68 -17.14
CA ASN A 643 -38.46 -3.74 -16.16
C ASN A 643 -37.46 -2.60 -16.03
N GLN A 644 -37.29 -1.86 -17.13
CA GLN A 644 -36.83 -0.48 -17.09
C GLN A 644 -38.07 0.41 -16.88
N GLU A 645 -38.35 0.80 -15.64
CA GLU A 645 -39.11 2.02 -15.41
C GLU A 645 -38.24 3.22 -15.83
N PRO A 646 -38.71 4.09 -16.74
CA PRO A 646 -37.90 5.19 -17.24
C PRO A 646 -37.79 6.32 -16.21
N LEU A 647 -36.55 6.72 -15.92
CA LEU A 647 -36.24 7.98 -15.25
C LEU A 647 -36.78 9.15 -16.08
N LYS A 648 -37.88 9.75 -15.62
CA LYS A 648 -38.41 11.00 -16.15
C LYS A 648 -37.43 12.15 -15.89
N ASN A 649 -36.89 12.69 -16.98
CA ASN A 649 -36.39 14.05 -17.07
C ASN A 649 -37.57 15.02 -17.03
N GLU A 650 -37.70 15.85 -16.00
CA GLU A 650 -38.41 17.13 -16.12
C GLU A 650 -37.74 18.21 -15.26
N SER A 651 -36.84 18.95 -15.91
CA SER A 651 -36.51 20.32 -15.53
C SER A 651 -37.42 21.28 -16.29
N GLY A 652 -38.31 21.96 -15.55
CA GLY A 652 -38.78 23.30 -15.87
C GLY A 652 -40.09 23.42 -16.65
N LYS A 653 -41.18 23.70 -15.94
CA LYS A 653 -42.12 24.84 -16.15
C LYS A 653 -43.38 24.62 -15.32
N ASN A 654 -43.65 25.51 -14.36
CA ASN A 654 -44.97 26.13 -14.22
C ASN A 654 -44.92 27.25 -13.20
N ALA A 655 -44.80 28.47 -13.73
CA ALA A 655 -45.36 29.65 -13.10
C ALA A 655 -46.87 29.69 -13.42
N ALA A 656 -47.65 29.99 -12.39
CA ALA A 656 -48.93 30.70 -12.40
C ALA A 656 -50.15 30.08 -13.13
N ARG A 657 -51.12 29.60 -12.35
CA ARG A 657 -52.52 30.08 -12.26
C ARG A 657 -53.32 29.09 -11.40
N ARG A 658 -53.78 29.52 -10.22
CA ARG A 658 -55.10 30.12 -9.93
C ARG A 658 -56.17 29.05 -9.64
N GLU A 659 -56.86 29.31 -8.54
CA GLU A 659 -58.26 28.94 -8.24
C GLU A 659 -58.53 27.46 -7.90
N SER A 660 -58.42 27.11 -6.62
CA SER A 660 -59.56 26.95 -5.70
C SER A 660 -59.07 26.65 -4.28
#